data_AF-A0A5M6DDF7-F1
#
_entry.id   AF-A0A5M6DDF7-F1
#
_cell.length_a   1.000
_cell.length_b   1.000
_cell.length_c   1.000
_cell.angle_alpha   90.00
_cell.angle_beta   90.00
_cell.angle_gamma   90.00
#
_symmetry.space_group_name_H-M   'P 1'
#
loop_
_entity.id
_entity.type
_entity.pdbx_description
1 polymer ?
#
loop_
_entity_poly.entity_id
_entity_poly.type
_entity_poly.pdbx_seq_one_letter_code
_entity_poly.pdbx_strand_id
1 'polypeptide(L)'
;MSLERYRQKRNFDQTPEPDPGSGRGADRSRKPDRFVIHKHGASTLHFDLRLEHDGVLKCWAIPRGPSIDPATRRLAVQTEDHPVSYLDFEGVIPEGNYGAGPMMIWDAGTWTGRDSFDQGLREGSCSIELQGHRLKGRWKLIRTGGLDSDQWLMIRKKDTSDLNHVTGSPREPTITQRTSLVSGKTLKQLTADPTTSAPPSSAASQPPAQRPSDQIPSGPTLDQLPDIQPMLPTPVERPPEGDNWLHELKLDGYRMQIRLAADGVQLLTRNGIDWTDRLNVIADDLAGLRIISGILDGELVALDSQGRADFGALQAAFRNNQTGALVLFVFDLLYLNGTRLTEEPLLKRKQQLEPIVRSADLPRVQYLDHTFHSGAAFLQQCAARDLEGVVSKRSDKPYRGGRTRYWVKTKCHYEDRFVIGGFARSADAVGGLGAIAVGYRSPDGGLVECGKVGGGWTEATGQALIERLEKQIRSDCPFDRCPEGDLTWVVPNVVVSLSFGGTTRDGRLRHAKLLTVHNALPVESTTRQTVRSEFAPRHASPEPTMTGRPSLSKQMRASGPQSDPTSGGASLAEALAGLEMKITSPDRVLFPDATITKAETIGYLVQVSRWILPHLRDRPVSLVRCPQGIGGESFFQRHPRPGTPAPIRRLPLPEETRSYLHIEDLAGLIAAAQMNVIEFHPWGSRRDRIDRPDRLVFDLDPDSTVVWPQVIDAAWIVRETLDRRGLRSFVKTTGGHGLHVVVPIERRYDWDRAAAWCRSVARQIAADSDDRFTTQSSKKLRQGKIYLDHLRNRRGATAIAPYSLRARRGAPVAVPLAWDELSQTESSADWTMRTLPDRLRTLAEDPWEELATVRQRLK
;
A
#
# COMPACT_ATOMS: atom_id res chain seq x y z
N MET A 1 58.35 10.81 -2.24
CA MET A 1 57.41 11.91 -2.57
C MET A 1 55.94 11.46 -2.74
N SER A 2 55.58 10.16 -2.79
CA SER A 2 54.17 9.75 -3.01
C SER A 2 53.22 10.04 -1.83
N LEU A 3 53.66 9.90 -0.58
CA LEU A 3 52.84 10.13 0.62
C LEU A 3 52.85 11.56 1.15
N GLU A 4 53.49 12.51 0.43
CA GLU A 4 53.65 13.89 0.91
C GLU A 4 52.31 14.63 0.99
N ARG A 5 51.46 14.47 -0.05
CA ARG A 5 50.08 14.99 -0.03
C ARG A 5 49.22 14.37 1.06
N TYR A 6 49.44 13.09 1.40
CA TYR A 6 48.75 12.43 2.50
C TYR A 6 49.12 13.09 3.84
N ARG A 7 50.42 13.26 4.11
CA ARG A 7 50.92 13.92 5.34
C ARG A 7 50.45 15.37 5.46
N GLN A 8 50.46 16.15 4.37
CA GLN A 8 50.04 17.56 4.40
C GLN A 8 48.55 17.76 4.76
N LYS A 9 47.71 16.75 4.50
CA LYS A 9 46.26 16.83 4.73
C LYS A 9 45.81 16.35 6.11
N ARG A 10 46.68 15.76 6.93
CA ARG A 10 46.33 15.18 8.24
C ARG A 10 47.13 15.80 9.37
N ASN A 11 46.50 15.93 10.52
CA ASN A 11 47.16 16.20 11.78
C ASN A 11 47.08 14.92 12.64
N PHE A 12 48.16 14.14 12.69
CA PHE A 12 48.20 12.83 13.36
C PHE A 12 48.04 12.90 14.88
N ASP A 13 48.14 14.09 15.48
CA ASP A 13 47.80 14.30 16.89
C ASP A 13 46.27 14.36 17.12
N GLN A 14 45.48 14.49 16.05
CA GLN A 14 44.04 14.73 16.09
C GLN A 14 43.20 13.70 15.30
N THR A 15 43.84 12.76 14.62
CA THR A 15 43.18 11.67 13.87
C THR A 15 43.74 10.30 14.27
N PRO A 16 42.90 9.25 14.36
CA PRO A 16 43.37 7.88 14.56
C PRO A 16 43.96 7.26 13.29
N GLU A 17 44.03 8.00 12.18
CA GLU A 17 44.60 7.52 10.92
C GLU A 17 46.10 7.20 11.04
N PRO A 18 46.60 6.16 10.33
CA PRO A 18 48.01 5.76 10.41
C PRO A 18 49.01 6.83 9.94
N ASP A 19 50.00 7.14 10.79
CA ASP A 19 51.20 7.91 10.41
C ASP A 19 52.14 7.02 9.56
N PRO A 20 52.57 7.47 8.36
CA PRO A 20 53.52 6.75 7.53
C PRO A 20 54.87 6.41 8.20
N GLY A 21 55.23 7.05 9.31
CA GLY A 21 56.46 6.82 10.07
C GLY A 21 56.40 5.73 11.15
N SER A 22 55.21 5.23 11.50
CA SER A 22 55.01 4.32 12.66
C SER A 22 55.11 2.82 12.35
N GLY A 23 55.31 2.44 11.08
CA GLY A 23 55.41 1.04 10.64
C GLY A 23 56.83 0.64 10.21
N ARG A 24 57.29 -0.54 10.67
CA ARG A 24 58.55 -1.18 10.25
C ARG A 24 58.67 -1.18 8.71
N GLY A 25 59.85 -0.81 8.21
CA GLY A 25 60.17 -0.76 6.78
C GLY A 25 59.69 -2.00 6.04
N ALA A 26 59.06 -1.79 4.89
CA ALA A 26 58.54 -2.84 4.04
C ALA A 26 59.66 -3.84 3.71
N ASP A 27 59.59 -5.02 4.34
CA ASP A 27 60.33 -6.19 3.89
C ASP A 27 59.90 -6.46 2.45
N ARG A 28 60.86 -6.37 1.51
CA ARG A 28 60.66 -6.57 0.06
C ARG A 28 60.48 -8.05 -0.30
N SER A 29 60.18 -8.91 0.67
CA SER A 29 59.78 -10.28 0.42
C SER A 29 58.37 -10.29 -0.19
N ARG A 30 58.20 -11.05 -1.28
CA ARG A 30 56.98 -11.18 -2.11
C ARG A 30 55.73 -11.50 -1.26
N LYS A 31 55.09 -10.49 -0.66
CA LYS A 31 53.71 -10.59 -0.20
C LYS A 31 52.78 -10.44 -1.42
N PRO A 32 51.63 -11.15 -1.43
CA PRO A 32 50.67 -11.00 -2.51
C PRO A 32 50.13 -9.57 -2.55
N ASP A 33 49.84 -9.06 -3.75
CA ASP A 33 49.29 -7.73 -3.96
C ASP A 33 47.92 -7.61 -3.31
N ARG A 34 47.81 -6.86 -2.21
CA ARG A 34 46.56 -6.73 -1.45
C ARG A 34 45.73 -5.56 -1.94
N PHE A 35 44.42 -5.69 -1.77
CA PHE A 35 43.51 -4.56 -1.88
C PHE A 35 42.58 -4.50 -0.68
N VAL A 36 42.06 -3.30 -0.43
CA VAL A 36 40.97 -3.06 0.50
C VAL A 36 39.98 -2.10 -0.14
N ILE A 37 38.71 -2.28 0.18
CA ILE A 37 37.66 -1.32 -0.12
C ILE A 37 37.09 -0.86 1.22
N HIS A 38 37.25 0.42 1.54
CA HIS A 38 36.61 1.00 2.71
C HIS A 38 35.24 1.54 2.33
N LYS A 39 34.25 1.38 3.20
CA LYS A 39 33.02 2.15 3.13
C LYS A 39 33.15 3.31 4.11
N HIS A 40 33.04 4.53 3.61
CA HIS A 40 33.39 5.73 4.35
C HIS A 40 32.17 6.65 4.45
N GLY A 41 31.68 6.84 5.68
CA GLY A 41 30.57 7.73 6.02
C GLY A 41 31.02 9.16 6.30
N ALA A 42 31.78 9.76 5.38
CA ALA A 42 32.15 11.18 5.46
C ALA A 42 30.94 12.10 5.20
N SER A 43 31.17 13.37 4.83
CA SER A 43 30.09 14.30 4.41
C SER A 43 29.16 13.71 3.34
N THR A 44 29.66 12.79 2.51
CA THR A 44 28.87 11.93 1.65
C THR A 44 29.41 10.51 1.72
N LEU A 45 28.51 9.53 1.79
CA LEU A 45 28.87 8.11 1.78
C LEU A 45 29.55 7.75 0.46
N HIS A 46 30.74 7.15 0.53
CA HIS A 46 31.47 6.64 -0.63
C HIS A 46 32.26 5.37 -0.29
N PHE A 47 32.85 4.75 -1.31
CA PHE A 47 33.70 3.56 -1.16
C PHE A 47 35.10 3.84 -1.69
N ASP A 48 36.12 3.67 -0.87
CA ASP A 48 37.51 3.87 -1.28
C ASP A 48 38.14 2.56 -1.73
N LEU A 49 38.37 2.38 -3.03
CA LEU A 49 39.20 1.29 -3.56
C LEU A 49 40.67 1.65 -3.37
N ARG A 50 41.43 0.76 -2.72
CA ARG A 50 42.84 0.96 -2.40
C ARG A 50 43.63 -0.27 -2.80
N LEU A 51 44.59 -0.09 -3.72
CA LEU A 51 45.44 -1.16 -4.26
C LEU A 51 46.87 -1.01 -3.76
N GLU A 52 47.42 -2.03 -3.10
CA GLU A 52 48.83 -2.06 -2.71
C GLU A 52 49.72 -2.19 -3.95
N HIS A 53 50.52 -1.16 -4.20
CA HIS A 53 51.45 -1.07 -5.33
C HIS A 53 52.67 -0.22 -4.94
N ASP A 54 53.88 -0.73 -5.20
CA ASP A 54 55.16 -0.07 -4.90
C ASP A 54 55.29 0.56 -3.51
N GLY A 55 54.82 -0.14 -2.48
CA GLY A 55 54.96 0.27 -1.08
C GLY A 55 54.00 1.38 -0.64
N VAL A 56 52.99 1.69 -1.45
CA VAL A 56 51.87 2.59 -1.11
C VAL A 56 50.54 2.00 -1.55
N LEU A 57 49.44 2.63 -1.15
CA LEU A 57 48.10 2.32 -1.63
C LEU A 57 47.68 3.35 -2.70
N LYS A 58 47.45 2.89 -3.93
CA LYS A 58 46.81 3.69 -4.98
C LYS A 58 45.31 3.72 -4.75
N CYS A 59 44.72 4.91 -4.69
CA CYS A 59 43.39 5.11 -4.12
C CYS A 59 42.39 5.76 -5.09
N TRP A 60 41.15 5.28 -5.06
CA TRP A 60 40.00 5.87 -5.76
C TRP A 60 38.76 5.91 -4.87
N ALA A 61 38.14 7.08 -4.73
CA ALA A 61 36.84 7.25 -4.11
C ALA A 61 35.73 6.98 -5.12
N ILE A 62 34.85 6.04 -4.81
CA ILE A 62 33.75 5.56 -5.67
C ILE A 62 32.43 5.92 -4.96
N PRO A 63 31.78 7.06 -5.28
CA PRO A 63 30.64 7.57 -4.52
C PRO A 63 29.47 6.59 -4.40
N ARG A 64 29.23 5.78 -5.44
CA ARG A 64 28.15 4.78 -5.46
C ARG A 64 28.63 3.35 -5.26
N GLY A 65 29.90 3.16 -4.93
CA GLY A 65 30.54 1.85 -4.82
C GLY A 65 30.68 1.10 -6.16
N PRO A 66 31.46 0.00 -6.18
CA PRO A 66 31.64 -0.85 -7.35
C PRO A 66 30.36 -1.64 -7.69
N SER A 67 30.08 -1.82 -8.99
CA SER A 67 28.93 -2.60 -9.47
C SER A 67 29.36 -3.94 -10.03
N ILE A 68 28.67 -5.02 -9.65
CA ILE A 68 28.89 -6.33 -10.24
C ILE A 68 28.18 -6.53 -11.60
N ASP A 69 27.39 -5.55 -12.05
CA ASP A 69 26.79 -5.54 -13.38
C ASP A 69 27.79 -5.00 -14.41
N PRO A 70 28.21 -5.81 -15.41
CA PRO A 70 29.14 -5.36 -16.45
C PRO A 70 28.63 -4.20 -17.32
N ALA A 71 27.32 -3.93 -17.34
CA ALA A 71 26.76 -2.80 -18.07
C ALA A 71 26.89 -1.45 -17.31
N THR A 72 27.11 -1.51 -16.00
CA THR A 72 27.14 -0.33 -15.13
C THR A 72 28.55 0.27 -15.04
N ARG A 73 28.65 1.58 -15.31
CA ARG A 73 29.90 2.35 -15.21
C ARG A 73 29.88 3.18 -13.93
N ARG A 74 30.84 2.97 -13.03
CA ARG A 74 30.92 3.69 -11.75
C ARG A 74 31.98 4.77 -11.82
N LEU A 75 31.64 6.01 -11.48
CA LEU A 75 32.62 7.06 -11.28
C LEU A 75 33.55 6.68 -10.12
N ALA A 76 34.85 6.79 -10.35
CA ALA A 76 35.92 6.54 -9.41
C ALA A 76 36.88 7.74 -9.49
N VAL A 77 36.95 8.56 -8.44
CA VAL A 77 37.82 9.74 -8.41
C VAL A 77 39.13 9.36 -7.73
N GLN A 78 40.25 9.51 -8.43
CA GLN A 78 41.57 9.18 -7.91
C GLN A 78 41.95 10.15 -6.78
N THR A 79 42.33 9.61 -5.63
CA THR A 79 42.74 10.38 -4.45
C THR A 79 44.23 10.21 -4.17
N GLU A 80 44.77 10.92 -3.17
CA GLU A 80 46.18 10.77 -2.79
C GLU A 80 46.54 9.33 -2.38
N ASP A 81 47.82 8.97 -2.55
CA ASP A 81 48.33 7.68 -2.11
C ASP A 81 48.30 7.58 -0.58
N HIS A 82 47.98 6.41 -0.05
CA HIS A 82 47.92 6.16 1.41
C HIS A 82 49.00 5.17 1.86
N PRO A 83 49.43 5.19 3.13
CA PRO A 83 50.40 4.23 3.65
C PRO A 83 49.83 2.81 3.65
N VAL A 84 50.67 1.78 3.51
CA VAL A 84 50.25 0.37 3.48
C VAL A 84 49.55 -0.06 4.79
N SER A 85 49.88 0.57 5.92
CA SER A 85 49.20 0.36 7.20
C SER A 85 47.70 0.71 7.17
N TYR A 86 47.25 1.50 6.19
CA TYR A 86 45.84 1.82 5.99
C TYR A 86 45.01 0.63 5.49
N LEU A 87 45.63 -0.49 5.10
CA LEU A 87 44.91 -1.72 4.72
C LEU A 87 44.07 -2.28 5.87
N ASP A 88 44.54 -2.11 7.11
CA ASP A 88 43.96 -2.71 8.31
C ASP A 88 43.19 -1.68 9.15
N PHE A 89 42.97 -0.47 8.62
CA PHE A 89 42.35 0.64 9.36
C PHE A 89 40.82 0.57 9.35
N GLU A 90 40.22 0.62 10.53
CA GLU A 90 38.78 0.80 10.74
C GLU A 90 38.57 1.66 11.99
N GLY A 91 37.68 2.65 11.90
CA GLY A 91 37.48 3.60 13.00
C GLY A 91 36.66 4.83 12.61
N VAL A 92 36.60 5.81 13.51
CA VAL A 92 35.91 7.08 13.30
C VAL A 92 36.94 8.19 13.20
N ILE A 93 37.00 8.88 12.07
CA ILE A 93 37.84 10.07 11.89
C ILE A 93 37.11 11.25 12.57
N PRO A 94 37.69 11.91 13.59
CA PRO A 94 37.01 12.95 14.35
C PRO A 94 36.64 14.18 13.51
N GLU A 95 35.55 14.85 13.88
CA GLU A 95 35.13 16.11 13.27
C GLU A 95 36.25 17.16 13.29
N GLY A 96 36.35 17.96 12.22
CA GLY A 96 37.43 18.93 12.02
C GLY A 96 38.66 18.38 11.28
N ASN A 97 38.81 17.06 11.18
CA ASN A 97 39.86 16.43 10.37
C ASN A 97 39.41 16.21 8.91
N TYR A 98 40.38 16.17 7.99
CA TYR A 98 40.13 15.87 6.59
C TYR A 98 39.57 14.44 6.44
N GLY A 99 38.36 14.32 5.90
CA GLY A 99 37.67 13.03 5.80
C GLY A 99 36.96 12.60 7.07
N ALA A 100 36.55 13.52 7.96
CA ALA A 100 35.78 13.19 9.16
C ALA A 100 34.57 12.29 8.88
N GLY A 101 34.39 11.26 9.71
CA GLY A 101 33.32 10.28 9.62
C GLY A 101 33.75 8.84 9.95
N PRO A 102 32.79 7.91 10.17
CA PRO A 102 33.09 6.50 10.36
C PRO A 102 33.58 5.83 9.06
N MET A 103 34.63 5.02 9.17
CA MET A 103 35.21 4.23 8.09
C MET A 103 35.28 2.77 8.52
N MET A 104 34.88 1.85 7.63
CA MET A 104 34.95 0.41 7.87
C MET A 104 35.52 -0.35 6.68
N ILE A 105 36.16 -1.49 6.94
CA ILE A 105 36.64 -2.39 5.88
C ILE A 105 35.44 -3.12 5.28
N TRP A 106 35.05 -2.73 4.06
CA TRP A 106 33.90 -3.29 3.35
C TRP A 106 34.27 -4.52 2.53
N ASP A 107 35.43 -4.55 1.88
CA ASP A 107 35.96 -5.75 1.23
C ASP A 107 37.49 -5.75 1.33
N ALA A 108 38.09 -6.93 1.29
CA ALA A 108 39.54 -7.09 1.32
C ALA A 108 39.93 -8.37 0.58
N GLY A 109 41.16 -8.42 0.07
CA GLY A 109 41.67 -9.60 -0.61
C GLY A 109 42.94 -9.33 -1.37
N THR A 110 43.18 -10.10 -2.43
CA THR A 110 44.31 -9.92 -3.32
C THR A 110 43.86 -9.44 -4.69
N TRP A 111 44.74 -8.74 -5.41
CA TRP A 111 44.51 -8.33 -6.78
C TRP A 111 45.66 -8.77 -7.69
N THR A 112 45.41 -8.87 -8.99
CA THR A 112 46.45 -9.13 -10.00
C THR A 112 46.34 -8.14 -11.16
N GLY A 113 47.42 -8.01 -11.94
CA GLY A 113 47.54 -7.04 -13.04
C GLY A 113 48.71 -6.06 -12.91
N ARG A 114 49.53 -6.20 -11.86
CA ARG A 114 50.67 -5.33 -11.51
C ARG A 114 51.60 -5.03 -12.69
N ASP A 115 52.00 -6.03 -13.48
CA ASP A 115 52.99 -5.87 -14.55
C ASP A 115 52.60 -4.83 -15.62
N SER A 116 51.29 -4.62 -15.80
CA SER A 116 50.74 -3.65 -16.77
C SER A 116 50.17 -2.39 -16.10
N PHE A 117 50.17 -2.33 -14.76
CA PHE A 117 49.43 -1.33 -14.00
C PHE A 117 50.07 0.06 -14.09
N ASP A 118 51.40 0.18 -14.04
CA ASP A 118 52.08 1.48 -14.15
C ASP A 118 51.94 2.10 -15.54
N GLN A 119 51.94 1.28 -16.58
CA GLN A 119 51.64 1.73 -17.93
C GLN A 119 50.17 2.15 -18.02
N GLY A 120 49.24 1.32 -17.55
CA GLY A 120 47.81 1.62 -17.54
C GLY A 120 47.46 2.88 -16.74
N LEU A 121 48.17 3.15 -15.63
CA LEU A 121 47.95 4.33 -14.81
C LEU A 121 48.35 5.61 -15.56
N ARG A 122 49.48 5.57 -16.29
CA ARG A 122 49.96 6.67 -17.14
C ARG A 122 49.07 6.89 -18.37
N GLU A 123 48.63 5.81 -19.01
CA GLU A 123 47.79 5.87 -20.22
C GLU A 123 46.30 6.09 -19.92
N GLY A 124 45.88 6.00 -18.66
CA GLY A 124 44.49 6.18 -18.26
C GLY A 124 43.59 4.95 -18.47
N SER A 125 44.16 3.74 -18.53
CA SER A 125 43.41 2.49 -18.70
C SER A 125 44.09 1.32 -17.97
N CYS A 126 43.64 0.99 -16.76
CA CYS A 126 44.11 -0.16 -16.00
C CYS A 126 43.14 -1.33 -16.11
N SER A 127 43.65 -2.55 -16.28
CA SER A 127 42.89 -3.78 -16.10
C SER A 127 43.40 -4.49 -14.86
N ILE A 128 42.51 -4.78 -13.93
CA ILE A 128 42.84 -5.44 -12.66
C ILE A 128 41.89 -6.61 -12.44
N GLU A 129 42.34 -7.62 -11.72
CA GLU A 129 41.48 -8.72 -11.27
C GLU A 129 41.45 -8.73 -9.75
N LEU A 130 40.25 -8.68 -9.17
CA LEU A 130 40.06 -8.67 -7.73
C LEU A 130 39.65 -10.07 -7.26
N GLN A 131 40.29 -10.55 -6.21
CA GLN A 131 39.93 -11.77 -5.50
C GLN A 131 39.64 -11.41 -4.04
N GLY A 132 38.50 -10.77 -3.82
CA GLY A 132 37.99 -10.38 -2.50
C GLY A 132 37.01 -11.37 -1.89
N HIS A 133 36.57 -11.04 -0.69
CA HIS A 133 35.45 -11.73 -0.05
C HIS A 133 34.11 -11.36 -0.72
N ARG A 134 33.95 -10.12 -1.17
CA ARG A 134 32.71 -9.63 -1.81
C ARG A 134 32.84 -9.46 -3.32
N LEU A 135 33.95 -8.92 -3.80
CA LEU A 135 34.18 -8.70 -5.23
C LEU A 135 35.14 -9.75 -5.78
N LYS A 136 34.73 -10.40 -6.87
CA LYS A 136 35.55 -11.36 -7.61
C LYS A 136 35.50 -11.10 -9.11
N GLY A 137 36.61 -11.32 -9.79
CA GLY A 137 36.74 -11.27 -11.24
C GLY A 137 37.40 -9.98 -11.77
N ARG A 138 37.32 -9.79 -13.08
CA ARG A 138 38.07 -8.76 -13.82
C ARG A 138 37.36 -7.41 -13.88
N TRP A 139 38.13 -6.34 -13.74
CA TRP A 139 37.69 -4.94 -13.71
C TRP A 139 38.56 -4.07 -14.60
N LYS A 140 37.98 -2.99 -15.12
CA LYS A 140 38.69 -1.96 -15.87
C LYS A 140 38.48 -0.60 -15.22
N LEU A 141 39.57 0.13 -14.99
CA LEU A 141 39.59 1.53 -14.60
C LEU A 141 39.98 2.36 -15.83
N ILE A 142 39.14 3.33 -16.22
CA ILE A 142 39.37 4.17 -17.40
C ILE A 142 39.29 5.64 -17.01
N ARG A 143 40.36 6.40 -17.21
CA ARG A 143 40.40 7.83 -16.94
C ARG A 143 39.58 8.60 -17.98
N THR A 144 38.80 9.57 -17.52
CA THR A 144 37.95 10.42 -18.34
C THR A 144 38.41 11.86 -18.21
N GLY A 145 38.52 12.61 -19.31
CA GLY A 145 38.86 14.04 -19.25
C GLY A 145 40.35 14.40 -19.46
N GLY A 146 41.17 13.49 -20.00
CA GLY A 146 42.58 13.75 -20.36
C GLY A 146 43.60 13.23 -19.32
N LEU A 147 44.90 13.38 -19.62
CA LEU A 147 46.00 12.80 -18.83
C LEU A 147 46.11 13.37 -17.41
N ASP A 148 45.67 14.61 -17.19
CA ASP A 148 45.75 15.29 -15.89
C ASP A 148 44.47 15.16 -15.05
N SER A 149 43.44 14.48 -15.56
CA SER A 149 42.19 14.29 -14.81
C SER A 149 42.35 13.25 -13.70
N ASP A 150 41.70 13.51 -12.58
CA ASP A 150 41.49 12.59 -11.46
C ASP A 150 40.21 11.76 -11.61
N GLN A 151 39.40 11.97 -12.64
CA GLN A 151 38.15 11.24 -12.85
C GLN A 151 38.38 9.95 -13.64
N TRP A 152 37.94 8.83 -13.08
CA TRP A 152 37.98 7.51 -13.69
C TRP A 152 36.61 6.84 -13.70
N LEU A 153 36.46 5.82 -14.52
CA LEU A 153 35.32 4.91 -14.55
C LEU A 153 35.78 3.50 -14.20
N MET A 154 35.15 2.88 -13.20
CA MET A 154 35.29 1.48 -12.86
C MET A 154 34.17 0.66 -13.52
N ILE A 155 34.54 -0.40 -14.24
CA ILE A 155 33.62 -1.26 -15.01
C ILE A 155 33.99 -2.73 -14.82
N ARG A 156 33.03 -3.61 -14.51
CA ARG A 156 33.27 -5.05 -14.47
C ARG A 156 33.36 -5.64 -15.89
N LYS A 157 34.28 -6.58 -16.12
CA LYS A 157 34.36 -7.33 -17.37
C LYS A 157 33.51 -8.61 -17.29
N LYS A 158 32.92 -9.01 -18.42
CA LYS A 158 32.19 -10.27 -18.55
C LYS A 158 33.19 -11.43 -18.63
N ASP A 159 33.08 -12.40 -17.73
CA ASP A 159 33.84 -13.65 -17.82
C ASP A 159 32.99 -14.75 -18.48
N THR A 160 33.59 -15.51 -19.38
CA THR A 160 32.94 -16.58 -20.16
C THR A 160 32.48 -17.77 -19.31
N SER A 161 32.91 -17.87 -18.05
CA SER A 161 32.46 -18.88 -17.08
C SER A 161 31.12 -18.56 -16.39
N ASP A 162 30.58 -17.35 -16.56
CA ASP A 162 29.28 -16.94 -15.99
C ASP A 162 28.08 -17.31 -16.90
N LEU A 163 28.31 -18.07 -17.98
CA LEU A 163 27.27 -18.42 -18.97
C LEU A 163 26.41 -19.64 -18.60
N ASN A 164 26.78 -20.38 -17.55
CA ASN A 164 26.03 -21.55 -17.08
C ASN A 164 25.63 -21.41 -15.60
N HIS A 165 24.90 -20.35 -15.24
CA HIS A 165 23.89 -20.33 -14.17
C HIS A 165 23.31 -18.93 -13.97
N VAL A 166 22.08 -18.89 -13.45
CA VAL A 166 21.30 -17.75 -12.92
C VAL A 166 20.30 -17.09 -13.88
N THR A 167 19.06 -17.58 -13.86
CA THR A 167 17.86 -16.78 -14.12
C THR A 167 17.62 -15.84 -12.93
N GLY A 168 18.12 -14.61 -13.03
CA GLY A 168 17.95 -13.54 -12.04
C GLY A 168 19.17 -12.62 -12.00
N SER A 169 19.01 -11.31 -12.15
CA SER A 169 20.12 -10.37 -12.02
C SER A 169 20.75 -10.48 -10.62
N PRO A 170 22.05 -10.79 -10.48
CA PRO A 170 22.69 -10.89 -9.18
C PRO A 170 22.62 -9.54 -8.45
N ARG A 171 22.12 -9.54 -7.20
CA ARG A 171 21.96 -8.34 -6.37
C ARG A 171 23.32 -7.70 -6.08
N GLU A 172 23.43 -6.37 -6.14
CA GLU A 172 24.71 -5.69 -5.91
C GLU A 172 25.21 -5.88 -4.45
N PRO A 173 26.49 -6.31 -4.24
CA PRO A 173 27.06 -6.47 -2.91
C PRO A 173 27.07 -5.17 -2.09
N THR A 174 27.22 -4.02 -2.73
CA THR A 174 27.22 -2.68 -2.08
C THR A 174 25.91 -2.39 -1.33
N ILE A 175 24.81 -3.01 -1.76
CA ILE A 175 23.47 -2.89 -1.17
C ILE A 175 23.24 -3.97 -0.10
N THR A 176 23.66 -5.20 -0.38
CA THR A 176 23.35 -6.38 0.45
C THR A 176 24.33 -6.59 1.62
N GLN A 177 25.58 -6.13 1.51
CA GLN A 177 26.63 -6.35 2.50
C GLN A 177 26.95 -5.05 3.26
N ARG A 178 26.38 -4.90 4.47
CA ARG A 178 26.34 -3.63 5.23
C ARG A 178 27.23 -3.56 6.46
N THR A 179 27.89 -4.66 6.80
CA THR A 179 28.79 -4.78 7.96
C THR A 179 30.25 -4.75 7.52
N SER A 180 31.14 -4.39 8.45
CA SER A 180 32.58 -4.57 8.30
C SER A 180 32.91 -6.05 8.11
N LEU A 181 33.90 -6.33 7.27
CA LEU A 181 34.49 -7.65 7.13
C LEU A 181 35.27 -8.09 8.39
N VAL A 182 35.86 -7.12 9.10
CA VAL A 182 36.74 -7.38 10.24
C VAL A 182 35.95 -7.39 11.55
N SER A 183 35.16 -6.35 11.81
CA SER A 183 34.45 -6.21 13.09
C SER A 183 33.03 -6.76 13.09
N GLY A 184 32.45 -7.02 11.91
CA GLY A 184 31.02 -7.32 11.77
C GLY A 184 30.08 -6.16 12.13
N LYS A 185 30.62 -4.97 12.49
CA LYS A 185 29.83 -3.78 12.86
C LYS A 185 29.39 -3.01 11.62
N THR A 186 28.28 -2.28 11.74
CA THR A 186 27.85 -1.27 10.76
C THR A 186 28.50 0.09 11.05
N LEU A 187 28.52 1.02 10.08
CA LEU A 187 29.02 2.39 10.31
C LEU A 187 28.36 3.09 11.52
N LYS A 188 27.05 2.86 11.73
CA LYS A 188 26.32 3.41 12.88
C LYS A 188 26.82 2.83 14.21
N GLN A 189 27.13 1.54 14.25
CA GLN A 189 27.68 0.89 15.44
C GLN A 189 29.12 1.32 15.73
N LEU A 190 29.93 1.61 14.70
CA LEU A 190 31.26 2.21 14.88
C LEU A 190 31.19 3.63 15.45
N THR A 191 30.16 4.39 15.09
CA THR A 191 29.95 5.76 15.61
C THR A 191 29.48 5.75 17.07
N ALA A 192 28.67 4.76 17.46
CA ALA A 192 28.10 4.67 18.80
C ALA A 192 29.09 4.21 19.88
N ASP A 193 30.24 3.65 19.49
CA ASP A 193 31.21 3.04 20.40
C ASP A 193 32.65 3.36 19.93
N PRO A 194 33.15 4.60 20.14
CA PRO A 194 34.39 5.09 19.53
C PRO A 194 35.67 4.42 20.06
N THR A 195 35.58 3.60 21.11
CA THR A 195 36.71 3.13 21.92
C THR A 195 37.32 1.79 21.48
N THR A 196 37.09 1.32 20.26
CA THR A 196 37.73 0.08 19.76
C THR A 196 38.68 0.31 18.59
N SER A 197 39.84 0.88 18.88
CA SER A 197 41.03 0.80 18.02
C SER A 197 42.09 -0.07 18.72
N ALA A 198 41.93 -1.40 18.67
CA ALA A 198 43.01 -2.35 18.94
C ALA A 198 42.73 -3.68 18.21
N PRO A 199 43.75 -4.30 17.57
CA PRO A 199 43.59 -5.53 16.81
C PRO A 199 43.44 -6.75 17.74
N PRO A 200 42.56 -7.71 17.46
CA PRO A 200 42.59 -8.99 18.17
C PRO A 200 43.77 -9.82 17.68
N SER A 201 44.69 -10.14 18.61
CA SER A 201 45.72 -11.15 18.44
C SER A 201 45.11 -12.55 18.32
N SER A 202 45.55 -13.30 17.31
CA SER A 202 45.61 -14.77 17.26
C SER A 202 44.40 -15.55 17.84
N ALA A 203 43.44 -15.86 16.99
CA ALA A 203 42.54 -17.00 17.20
C ALA A 203 42.79 -18.05 16.12
N ALA A 204 43.06 -19.26 16.60
CA ALA A 204 43.60 -20.40 15.90
C ALA A 204 42.77 -20.87 14.69
N SER A 205 43.50 -21.38 13.70
CA SER A 205 43.02 -22.15 12.56
C SER A 205 42.04 -23.25 12.97
N GLN A 206 40.84 -23.22 12.40
CA GLN A 206 40.03 -24.42 12.20
C GLN A 206 39.88 -24.70 10.69
N PRO A 207 40.00 -25.97 10.26
CA PRO A 207 40.09 -26.34 8.85
C PRO A 207 38.74 -26.21 8.11
N PRO A 208 38.76 -26.10 6.77
CA PRO A 208 37.59 -25.78 5.97
C PRO A 208 36.58 -26.93 5.95
N ALA A 209 35.34 -26.64 6.35
CA ALA A 209 34.23 -27.57 6.22
C ALA A 209 33.95 -27.87 4.73
N GLN A 210 33.92 -29.16 4.43
CA GLN A 210 33.62 -29.74 3.12
C GLN A 210 32.20 -29.41 2.64
N ARG A 211 32.02 -29.32 1.32
CA ARG A 211 30.71 -29.20 0.67
C ARG A 211 29.83 -30.41 1.01
N PRO A 212 28.55 -30.23 1.41
CA PRO A 212 27.65 -31.37 1.51
C PRO A 212 27.28 -31.87 0.11
N SER A 213 27.53 -33.15 -0.08
CA SER A 213 27.08 -34.02 -1.18
C SER A 213 25.55 -34.24 -1.16
N ASP A 214 24.99 -34.53 -2.33
CA ASP A 214 23.61 -34.96 -2.59
C ASP A 214 23.16 -36.18 -1.77
N GLN A 215 22.60 -35.98 -0.58
CA GLN A 215 21.74 -36.97 0.10
C GLN A 215 20.58 -36.28 0.82
N ILE A 216 19.34 -36.59 0.41
CA ILE A 216 18.09 -36.13 1.03
C ILE A 216 17.92 -36.84 2.39
N PRO A 217 17.72 -36.14 3.52
CA PRO A 217 17.34 -36.79 4.77
C PRO A 217 15.96 -37.45 4.63
N SER A 218 15.82 -38.71 5.08
CA SER A 218 14.54 -39.43 5.10
C SER A 218 13.51 -38.70 6.00
N GLY A 219 12.52 -38.05 5.38
CA GLY A 219 11.39 -37.44 6.09
C GLY A 219 10.40 -38.47 6.67
N PRO A 220 9.47 -38.05 7.55
CA PRO A 220 8.41 -38.93 8.05
C PRO A 220 7.48 -39.38 6.92
N THR A 221 6.83 -40.54 7.11
CA THR A 221 5.76 -41.06 6.24
C THR A 221 4.38 -40.46 6.57
N LEU A 222 3.39 -40.59 5.68
CA LEU A 222 2.04 -39.99 5.86
C LEU A 222 1.33 -40.45 7.14
N ASP A 223 1.52 -41.69 7.56
CA ASP A 223 0.97 -42.27 8.79
C ASP A 223 1.64 -41.71 10.07
N GLN A 224 2.87 -41.22 9.96
CA GLN A 224 3.63 -40.62 11.07
C GLN A 224 3.31 -39.13 11.29
N LEU A 225 2.63 -38.48 10.34
CA LEU A 225 2.20 -37.09 10.49
C LEU A 225 1.09 -36.96 11.56
N PRO A 226 1.12 -35.93 12.41
CA PRO A 226 0.12 -35.77 13.47
C PRO A 226 -1.28 -35.54 12.90
N ASP A 227 -2.29 -36.09 13.56
CA ASP A 227 -3.69 -35.75 13.26
C ASP A 227 -4.03 -34.35 13.80
N ILE A 228 -4.66 -33.55 12.95
CA ILE A 228 -5.04 -32.17 13.26
C ILE A 228 -6.47 -31.93 12.80
N GLN A 229 -7.39 -31.89 13.76
CA GLN A 229 -8.78 -31.58 13.51
C GLN A 229 -8.94 -30.16 12.91
N PRO A 230 -9.69 -29.99 11.81
CA PRO A 230 -9.90 -28.68 11.18
C PRO A 230 -10.59 -27.65 12.09
N MET A 231 -10.13 -26.40 12.05
CA MET A 231 -10.81 -25.24 12.66
C MET A 231 -11.99 -24.79 11.80
N LEU A 232 -13.12 -24.46 12.44
CA LEU A 232 -14.36 -24.06 11.77
C LEU A 232 -14.73 -22.59 12.04
N PRO A 233 -15.13 -21.84 10.99
CA PRO A 233 -15.56 -20.45 11.12
C PRO A 233 -16.90 -20.29 11.83
N THR A 234 -17.00 -19.32 12.73
CA THR A 234 -18.27 -18.84 13.31
C THR A 234 -18.90 -17.77 12.41
N PRO A 235 -20.17 -17.88 12.00
CA PRO A 235 -20.84 -16.83 11.25
C PRO A 235 -21.07 -15.58 12.11
N VAL A 236 -20.80 -14.41 11.55
CA VAL A 236 -21.07 -13.10 12.15
C VAL A 236 -21.70 -12.17 11.12
N GLU A 237 -22.48 -11.20 11.57
CA GLU A 237 -23.16 -10.25 10.68
C GLU A 237 -22.21 -9.22 10.08
N ARG A 238 -21.15 -8.85 10.82
CA ARG A 238 -20.17 -7.86 10.40
C ARG A 238 -18.76 -8.37 10.61
N PRO A 239 -17.81 -8.02 9.72
CA PRO A 239 -16.41 -8.36 9.94
C PRO A 239 -15.93 -7.61 11.20
N PRO A 240 -15.22 -8.28 12.11
CA PRO A 240 -14.70 -7.64 13.31
C PRO A 240 -13.67 -6.56 12.96
N GLU A 241 -13.53 -5.56 13.83
CA GLU A 241 -12.57 -4.47 13.71
C GLU A 241 -11.34 -4.68 14.60
N GLY A 242 -10.23 -4.02 14.25
CA GLY A 242 -8.98 -3.98 15.02
C GLY A 242 -7.81 -4.72 14.39
N ASP A 243 -6.60 -4.27 14.71
CA ASP A 243 -5.35 -4.67 14.03
C ASP A 243 -4.93 -6.14 14.25
N ASN A 244 -5.55 -6.81 15.22
CA ASN A 244 -5.33 -8.24 15.51
C ASN A 244 -6.22 -9.17 14.67
N TRP A 245 -6.99 -8.62 13.73
CA TRP A 245 -7.78 -9.38 12.77
C TRP A 245 -7.15 -9.27 11.39
N LEU A 246 -6.88 -10.42 10.79
CA LEU A 246 -6.62 -10.51 9.36
C LEU A 246 -7.90 -10.90 8.63
N HIS A 247 -8.10 -10.35 7.45
CA HIS A 247 -9.25 -10.56 6.60
C HIS A 247 -8.80 -11.18 5.27
N GLU A 248 -9.46 -12.26 4.89
CA GLU A 248 -9.23 -13.04 3.68
C GLU A 248 -10.52 -13.08 2.86
N LEU A 249 -10.39 -13.28 1.55
CA LEU A 249 -11.55 -13.54 0.70
C LEU A 249 -12.24 -14.82 1.17
N LYS A 250 -13.55 -14.76 1.43
CA LYS A 250 -14.32 -15.98 1.63
C LYS A 250 -14.48 -16.66 0.28
N LEU A 251 -13.81 -17.80 0.12
CA LEU A 251 -14.01 -18.69 -1.01
C LEU A 251 -15.31 -19.48 -0.81
N ASP A 252 -15.88 -19.97 -1.92
CA ASP A 252 -17.06 -20.84 -1.93
C ASP A 252 -16.67 -22.18 -2.55
N GLY A 253 -15.97 -23.00 -1.76
CA GLY A 253 -15.39 -24.25 -2.21
C GLY A 253 -15.43 -25.39 -1.20
N TYR A 254 -14.65 -26.44 -1.46
CA TYR A 254 -14.49 -27.57 -0.56
C TYR A 254 -13.20 -27.42 0.26
N ARG A 255 -13.34 -27.50 1.58
CA ARG A 255 -12.22 -27.43 2.53
C ARG A 255 -11.33 -28.68 2.40
N MET A 256 -10.03 -28.46 2.17
CA MET A 256 -9.02 -29.50 2.02
C MET A 256 -7.90 -29.34 3.06
N GLN A 257 -7.56 -30.43 3.72
CA GLN A 257 -6.30 -30.57 4.45
C GLN A 257 -5.31 -31.33 3.56
N ILE A 258 -4.12 -30.76 3.40
CA ILE A 258 -3.07 -31.31 2.55
C ILE A 258 -1.97 -31.85 3.44
N ARG A 259 -1.61 -33.13 3.28
CA ARG A 259 -0.53 -33.78 4.03
C ARG A 259 0.57 -34.16 3.03
N LEU A 260 1.80 -33.73 3.29
CA LEU A 260 2.99 -34.02 2.49
C LEU A 260 4.01 -34.73 3.37
N ALA A 261 4.56 -35.83 2.86
CA ALA A 261 5.52 -36.68 3.55
C ALA A 261 6.51 -37.29 2.53
N ALA A 262 7.49 -38.05 3.02
CA ALA A 262 8.51 -38.67 2.17
C ALA A 262 7.93 -39.71 1.18
N ASP A 263 6.80 -40.34 1.53
CA ASP A 263 6.10 -41.37 0.78
C ASP A 263 4.93 -40.85 -0.08
N GLY A 264 4.62 -39.55 -0.04
CA GLY A 264 3.67 -38.93 -0.97
C GLY A 264 2.85 -37.76 -0.42
N VAL A 265 1.77 -37.45 -1.14
CA VAL A 265 0.81 -36.39 -0.83
C VAL A 265 -0.57 -36.99 -0.59
N GLN A 266 -1.29 -36.50 0.42
CA GLN A 266 -2.66 -36.88 0.72
C GLN A 266 -3.57 -35.65 0.86
N LEU A 267 -4.74 -35.70 0.22
CA LEU A 267 -5.75 -34.63 0.21
C LEU A 267 -7.02 -35.08 0.93
N LEU A 268 -7.20 -34.60 2.17
CA LEU A 268 -8.34 -34.95 3.01
C LEU A 268 -9.42 -33.86 2.96
N THR A 269 -10.67 -34.26 2.75
CA THR A 269 -11.82 -33.37 2.91
C THR A 269 -11.99 -32.94 4.37
N ARG A 270 -12.86 -31.95 4.63
CA ARG A 270 -13.26 -31.54 5.98
C ARG A 270 -13.61 -32.70 6.93
N ASN A 271 -14.19 -33.79 6.41
CA ASN A 271 -14.64 -34.92 7.20
C ASN A 271 -13.60 -36.07 7.23
N GLY A 272 -12.37 -35.83 6.77
CA GLY A 272 -11.29 -36.83 6.76
C GLY A 272 -11.35 -37.83 5.60
N ILE A 273 -12.27 -37.66 4.64
CA ILE A 273 -12.33 -38.53 3.45
C ILE A 273 -11.16 -38.19 2.53
N ASP A 274 -10.40 -39.19 2.12
CA ASP A 274 -9.30 -39.07 1.17
C ASP A 274 -9.81 -38.91 -0.27
N TRP A 275 -9.46 -37.79 -0.90
CA TRP A 275 -9.80 -37.44 -2.28
C TRP A 275 -8.56 -37.37 -3.20
N THR A 276 -7.42 -37.91 -2.78
CA THR A 276 -6.16 -37.86 -3.53
C THR A 276 -6.33 -38.40 -4.96
N ASP A 277 -6.96 -39.56 -5.15
CA ASP A 277 -7.18 -40.13 -6.48
C ASP A 277 -8.06 -39.26 -7.39
N ARG A 278 -9.03 -38.54 -6.80
CA ARG A 278 -9.94 -37.65 -7.53
C ARG A 278 -9.28 -36.31 -7.89
N LEU A 279 -8.19 -35.99 -7.22
CA LEU A 279 -7.44 -34.73 -7.32
C LEU A 279 -5.97 -34.99 -7.66
N ASN A 280 -5.68 -36.09 -8.36
CA ASN A 280 -4.34 -36.54 -8.70
C ASN A 280 -3.47 -35.44 -9.34
N VAL A 281 -4.02 -34.65 -10.26
CA VAL A 281 -3.30 -33.51 -10.88
C VAL A 281 -2.84 -32.47 -9.86
N ILE A 282 -3.64 -32.22 -8.82
CA ILE A 282 -3.30 -31.28 -7.74
C ILE A 282 -2.31 -31.94 -6.76
N ALA A 283 -2.45 -33.23 -6.51
CA ALA A 283 -1.49 -33.98 -5.69
C ALA A 283 -0.09 -33.99 -6.34
N ASP A 284 -0.02 -34.14 -7.66
CA ASP A 284 1.22 -34.06 -8.46
C ASP A 284 1.86 -32.67 -8.37
N ASP A 285 1.07 -31.60 -8.53
CA ASP A 285 1.56 -30.22 -8.33
C ASP A 285 2.15 -30.04 -6.92
N LEU A 286 1.44 -30.53 -5.89
CA LEU A 286 1.85 -30.40 -4.49
C LEU A 286 3.14 -31.17 -4.17
N ALA A 287 3.42 -32.27 -4.87
CA ALA A 287 4.70 -32.98 -4.73
C ALA A 287 5.91 -32.12 -5.16
N GLY A 288 5.69 -31.06 -5.95
CA GLY A 288 6.71 -30.07 -6.32
C GLY A 288 7.09 -29.08 -5.21
N LEU A 289 6.40 -29.08 -4.07
CA LEU A 289 6.77 -28.23 -2.94
C LEU A 289 8.11 -28.68 -2.33
N ARG A 290 9.07 -27.76 -2.21
CA ARG A 290 10.42 -28.01 -1.66
C ARG A 290 10.43 -28.09 -0.12
N ILE A 291 9.66 -29.04 0.43
CA ILE A 291 9.61 -29.33 1.87
C ILE A 291 9.76 -30.84 2.10
N ILE A 292 10.29 -31.22 3.26
CA ILE A 292 10.49 -32.64 3.62
C ILE A 292 9.17 -33.24 4.09
N SER A 293 8.40 -32.49 4.88
CA SER A 293 7.05 -32.87 5.30
C SER A 293 6.22 -31.66 5.72
N GLY A 294 4.90 -31.73 5.58
CA GLY A 294 4.02 -30.62 5.89
C GLY A 294 2.54 -30.98 6.03
N ILE A 295 1.81 -30.22 6.86
CA ILE A 295 0.35 -30.24 6.87
C ILE A 295 -0.14 -28.83 6.59
N LEU A 296 -0.87 -28.65 5.49
CA LEU A 296 -1.41 -27.38 5.03
C LEU A 296 -2.94 -27.40 5.09
N ASP A 297 -3.52 -26.22 5.16
CA ASP A 297 -4.96 -26.04 5.19
C ASP A 297 -5.38 -25.11 4.05
N GLY A 298 -6.38 -25.55 3.27
CA GLY A 298 -6.76 -24.90 2.02
C GLY A 298 -8.22 -25.09 1.60
N GLU A 299 -8.60 -24.45 0.50
CA GLU A 299 -9.95 -24.54 -0.07
C GLU A 299 -9.86 -24.72 -1.58
N LEU A 300 -10.53 -25.75 -2.07
CA LEU A 300 -10.60 -26.13 -3.47
C LEU A 300 -11.80 -25.46 -4.13
N VAL A 301 -11.56 -24.75 -5.23
CA VAL A 301 -12.58 -23.99 -5.96
C VAL A 301 -12.50 -24.24 -7.46
N ALA A 302 -13.63 -24.04 -8.15
CA ALA A 302 -13.64 -23.81 -9.60
C ALA A 302 -13.70 -22.31 -9.84
N LEU A 303 -12.93 -21.80 -10.80
CA LEU A 303 -12.92 -20.37 -11.15
C LEU A 303 -13.66 -20.13 -12.46
N ASP A 304 -14.47 -19.08 -12.52
CA ASP A 304 -15.09 -18.61 -13.77
C ASP A 304 -14.11 -17.79 -14.63
N SER A 305 -14.55 -17.36 -15.82
CA SER A 305 -13.75 -16.51 -16.73
C SER A 305 -13.29 -15.17 -16.15
N GLN A 306 -13.88 -14.73 -15.04
CA GLN A 306 -13.52 -13.51 -14.33
C GLN A 306 -12.67 -13.80 -13.08
N GLY A 307 -12.30 -15.07 -12.84
CA GLY A 307 -11.51 -15.51 -11.69
C GLY A 307 -12.32 -15.61 -10.39
N ARG A 308 -13.65 -15.70 -10.44
CA ARG A 308 -14.52 -15.82 -9.26
C ARG A 308 -14.83 -17.29 -8.96
N ALA A 309 -14.95 -17.62 -7.67
CA ALA A 309 -15.31 -18.98 -7.26
C ALA A 309 -16.75 -19.32 -7.70
N ASP A 310 -16.91 -20.38 -8.48
CA ASP A 310 -18.19 -20.90 -8.95
C ASP A 310 -18.45 -22.27 -8.31
N PHE A 311 -19.32 -22.29 -7.29
CA PHE A 311 -19.69 -23.51 -6.59
C PHE A 311 -20.47 -24.50 -7.46
N GLY A 312 -21.27 -24.01 -8.41
CA GLY A 312 -22.01 -24.85 -9.35
C GLY A 312 -21.07 -25.59 -10.29
N ALA A 313 -20.08 -24.87 -10.83
CA ALA A 313 -19.02 -25.44 -11.65
C ALA A 313 -18.17 -26.46 -10.84
N LEU A 314 -17.89 -26.18 -9.57
CA LEU A 314 -17.20 -27.13 -8.68
C LEU A 314 -17.99 -28.44 -8.52
N GLN A 315 -19.30 -28.36 -8.28
CA GLN A 315 -20.15 -29.55 -8.19
C GLN A 315 -20.22 -30.32 -9.52
N ALA A 316 -20.31 -29.60 -10.64
CA ALA A 316 -20.30 -30.21 -11.97
C ALA A 316 -18.99 -30.93 -12.28
N ALA A 317 -17.85 -30.34 -11.92
CA ALA A 317 -16.52 -30.94 -12.09
C ALA A 317 -16.43 -32.31 -11.38
N PHE A 318 -16.96 -32.42 -10.16
CA PHE A 318 -16.96 -33.69 -9.43
C PHE A 318 -17.99 -34.71 -9.91
N ARG A 319 -19.12 -34.26 -10.46
CA ARG A 319 -20.12 -35.15 -11.08
C ARG A 319 -19.62 -35.73 -12.40
N ASN A 320 -18.89 -34.93 -13.17
CA ASN A 320 -18.40 -35.29 -14.50
C ASN A 320 -16.97 -35.85 -14.49
N ASN A 321 -16.35 -35.99 -13.31
CA ASN A 321 -14.95 -36.40 -13.14
C ASN A 321 -13.93 -35.53 -13.90
N GLN A 322 -14.20 -34.22 -13.97
CA GLN A 322 -13.38 -33.21 -14.67
C GLN A 322 -12.73 -32.25 -13.66
N THR A 323 -11.87 -32.78 -12.78
CA THR A 323 -11.24 -32.01 -11.69
C THR A 323 -9.97 -31.27 -12.09
N GLY A 324 -9.47 -31.49 -13.32
CA GLY A 324 -8.20 -30.92 -13.79
C GLY A 324 -8.19 -29.39 -13.94
N ALA A 325 -9.34 -28.71 -13.93
CA ALA A 325 -9.41 -27.24 -14.00
C ALA A 325 -9.58 -26.56 -12.63
N LEU A 326 -9.63 -27.34 -11.55
CA LEU A 326 -9.82 -26.81 -10.20
C LEU A 326 -8.54 -26.16 -9.68
N VAL A 327 -8.70 -25.20 -8.77
CA VAL A 327 -7.61 -24.46 -8.12
C VAL A 327 -7.72 -24.64 -6.62
N LEU A 328 -6.59 -24.95 -5.98
CA LEU A 328 -6.46 -25.09 -4.54
C LEU A 328 -5.83 -23.83 -3.95
N PHE A 329 -6.57 -23.12 -3.10
CA PHE A 329 -6.05 -21.99 -2.34
C PHE A 329 -5.60 -22.44 -0.95
N VAL A 330 -4.32 -22.30 -0.63
CA VAL A 330 -3.74 -22.65 0.67
C VAL A 330 -3.64 -21.40 1.54
N PHE A 331 -4.13 -21.45 2.78
CA PHE A 331 -4.18 -20.29 3.68
C PHE A 331 -3.57 -20.50 5.07
N ASP A 332 -3.26 -21.73 5.50
CA ASP A 332 -2.61 -21.98 6.81
C ASP A 332 -1.60 -23.14 6.73
N LEU A 333 -0.60 -23.12 7.61
CA LEU A 333 0.46 -24.11 7.74
C LEU A 333 0.45 -24.66 9.17
N LEU A 334 0.13 -25.94 9.32
CA LEU A 334 -0.15 -26.57 10.61
C LEU A 334 1.04 -27.41 11.12
N TYR A 335 1.86 -27.91 10.21
CA TYR A 335 3.05 -28.71 10.48
C TYR A 335 4.09 -28.49 9.38
N LEU A 336 5.37 -28.42 9.72
CA LEU A 336 6.47 -28.28 8.76
C LEU A 336 7.73 -29.00 9.27
N ASN A 337 8.28 -29.91 8.46
CA ASN A 337 9.58 -30.57 8.65
C ASN A 337 9.85 -31.00 10.10
N GLY A 338 8.96 -31.83 10.68
CA GLY A 338 9.13 -32.31 12.06
C GLY A 338 8.45 -31.44 13.12
N THR A 339 8.11 -30.19 12.81
CA THR A 339 7.65 -29.20 13.80
C THR A 339 6.13 -28.96 13.68
N ARG A 340 5.40 -29.18 14.78
CA ARG A 340 3.98 -28.82 14.89
C ARG A 340 3.84 -27.32 15.14
N LEU A 341 3.12 -26.63 14.26
CA LEU A 341 2.98 -25.17 14.29
C LEU A 341 1.64 -24.69 14.87
N THR A 342 0.72 -25.60 15.24
CA THR A 342 -0.63 -25.24 15.70
C THR A 342 -0.66 -24.32 16.93
N GLU A 343 0.37 -24.34 17.77
CA GLU A 343 0.46 -23.45 18.94
C GLU A 343 1.01 -22.05 18.60
N GLU A 344 1.67 -21.88 17.45
CA GLU A 344 2.16 -20.58 17.02
C GLU A 344 0.99 -19.67 16.57
N PRO A 345 1.09 -18.34 16.74
CA PRO A 345 0.14 -17.39 16.16
C PRO A 345 -0.06 -17.58 14.65
N LEU A 346 -1.31 -17.45 14.19
CA LEU A 346 -1.67 -17.57 12.76
C LEU A 346 -0.78 -16.75 11.84
N LEU A 347 -0.40 -15.54 12.24
CA LEU A 347 0.47 -14.70 11.43
C LEU A 347 1.78 -15.42 11.12
N LYS A 348 2.50 -15.93 12.13
CA LYS A 348 3.78 -16.65 11.97
C LYS A 348 3.65 -17.85 11.03
N ARG A 349 2.58 -18.65 11.18
CA ARG A 349 2.30 -19.79 10.29
C ARG A 349 2.15 -19.36 8.84
N LYS A 350 1.39 -18.28 8.59
CA LYS A 350 1.27 -17.68 7.25
C LYS A 350 2.58 -17.08 6.71
N GLN A 351 3.47 -16.56 7.58
CA GLN A 351 4.79 -16.05 7.14
C GLN A 351 5.72 -17.16 6.64
N GLN A 352 5.61 -18.37 7.22
CA GLN A 352 6.36 -19.54 6.76
C GLN A 352 5.72 -20.17 5.51
N LEU A 353 4.38 -20.21 5.44
CA LEU A 353 3.64 -20.75 4.30
C LEU A 353 3.89 -20.00 2.98
N GLU A 354 3.87 -18.67 3.04
CA GLU A 354 3.91 -17.79 1.87
C GLU A 354 5.10 -18.06 0.92
N PRO A 355 6.36 -18.07 1.38
CA PRO A 355 7.50 -18.36 0.51
C PRO A 355 7.48 -19.80 -0.02
N ILE A 356 6.99 -20.78 0.75
CA ILE A 356 6.91 -22.19 0.32
C ILE A 356 6.02 -22.33 -0.91
N VAL A 357 4.82 -21.74 -0.87
CA VAL A 357 3.86 -21.83 -1.99
C VAL A 357 4.26 -20.92 -3.15
N ARG A 358 4.66 -19.67 -2.87
CA ARG A 358 4.96 -18.69 -3.94
C ARG A 358 6.24 -19.00 -4.72
N SER A 359 7.26 -19.61 -4.09
CA SER A 359 8.51 -19.95 -4.78
C SER A 359 8.40 -21.21 -5.64
N ALA A 360 7.40 -22.06 -5.38
CA ALA A 360 7.16 -23.26 -6.16
C ALA A 360 6.45 -22.98 -7.50
N ASP A 361 5.76 -21.83 -7.61
CA ASP A 361 5.05 -21.37 -8.83
C ASP A 361 4.18 -22.48 -9.48
N LEU A 362 3.40 -23.16 -8.65
CA LEU A 362 2.58 -24.29 -9.06
C LEU A 362 1.31 -23.82 -9.79
N PRO A 363 0.91 -24.46 -10.91
CA PRO A 363 -0.15 -23.95 -11.77
C PRO A 363 -1.54 -23.97 -11.11
N ARG A 364 -1.80 -24.92 -10.20
CA ARG A 364 -3.13 -25.09 -9.57
C ARG A 364 -3.14 -24.85 -8.07
N VAL A 365 -2.00 -24.52 -7.48
CA VAL A 365 -1.87 -24.30 -6.03
C VAL A 365 -1.48 -22.85 -5.78
N GLN A 366 -2.36 -22.09 -5.12
CA GLN A 366 -2.16 -20.66 -4.89
C GLN A 366 -2.19 -20.33 -3.40
N TYR A 367 -1.38 -19.36 -2.99
CA TYR A 367 -1.45 -18.80 -1.64
C TYR A 367 -2.61 -17.81 -1.52
N LEU A 368 -3.46 -17.95 -0.50
CA LEU A 368 -4.53 -16.99 -0.23
C LEU A 368 -4.03 -15.80 0.59
N ASP A 369 -4.04 -14.63 -0.05
CA ASP A 369 -3.65 -13.35 0.54
C ASP A 369 -4.63 -12.85 1.62
N HIS A 370 -4.12 -11.97 2.49
CA HIS A 370 -4.87 -11.38 3.60
C HIS A 370 -4.56 -9.88 3.77
N THR A 371 -5.47 -9.15 4.41
CA THR A 371 -5.31 -7.73 4.82
C THR A 371 -5.59 -7.54 6.31
N PHE A 372 -4.97 -6.56 6.95
CA PHE A 372 -5.15 -6.26 8.39
C PHE A 372 -6.12 -5.12 8.67
N HIS A 373 -6.62 -4.40 7.65
CA HIS A 373 -7.40 -3.18 7.86
C HIS A 373 -8.73 -3.20 7.11
N SER A 374 -9.73 -2.63 7.78
CA SER A 374 -11.07 -2.35 7.28
C SER A 374 -11.78 -3.58 6.71
N GLY A 375 -12.07 -4.57 7.56
CA GLY A 375 -12.91 -5.70 7.20
C GLY A 375 -14.25 -5.27 6.58
N ALA A 376 -14.83 -4.16 7.05
CA ALA A 376 -16.03 -3.56 6.47
C ALA A 376 -15.81 -3.05 5.02
N ALA A 377 -14.74 -2.31 4.74
CA ALA A 377 -14.44 -1.88 3.37
C ALA A 377 -14.08 -3.08 2.48
N PHE A 378 -13.42 -4.10 3.03
CA PHE A 378 -13.11 -5.31 2.26
C PHE A 378 -14.37 -6.11 1.92
N LEU A 379 -15.34 -6.21 2.84
CA LEU A 379 -16.65 -6.78 2.58
C LEU A 379 -17.42 -5.98 1.52
N GLN A 380 -17.35 -4.64 1.58
CA GLN A 380 -17.93 -3.77 0.55
C GLN A 380 -17.28 -4.00 -0.81
N GLN A 381 -15.96 -4.21 -0.87
CA GLN A 381 -15.24 -4.54 -2.10
C GLN A 381 -15.57 -5.94 -2.64
N CYS A 382 -15.82 -6.91 -1.76
CA CYS A 382 -16.28 -8.25 -2.12
C CYS A 382 -17.67 -8.19 -2.74
N ALA A 383 -18.62 -7.51 -2.07
CA ALA A 383 -19.94 -7.24 -2.61
C ALA A 383 -19.85 -6.43 -3.92
N ALA A 384 -18.80 -5.61 -4.07
CA ALA A 384 -18.59 -4.82 -5.26
C ALA A 384 -18.16 -5.61 -6.51
N ARG A 385 -17.78 -6.88 -6.33
CA ARG A 385 -17.26 -7.75 -7.37
C ARG A 385 -18.04 -9.07 -7.46
N ASP A 386 -19.22 -9.10 -6.85
CA ASP A 386 -20.07 -10.29 -6.71
C ASP A 386 -19.32 -11.49 -6.10
N LEU A 387 -18.44 -11.21 -5.13
CA LEU A 387 -17.72 -12.22 -4.35
C LEU A 387 -18.52 -12.63 -3.11
N GLU A 388 -18.28 -13.84 -2.61
CA GLU A 388 -19.09 -14.48 -1.57
C GLU A 388 -19.02 -13.80 -0.18
N GLY A 389 -17.88 -13.20 0.18
CA GLY A 389 -17.74 -12.46 1.43
C GLY A 389 -16.33 -12.41 1.98
N VAL A 390 -16.22 -12.23 3.30
CA VAL A 390 -14.95 -12.09 4.01
C VAL A 390 -14.86 -13.13 5.13
N VAL A 391 -13.70 -13.77 5.23
CA VAL A 391 -13.29 -14.54 6.40
C VAL A 391 -12.34 -13.68 7.23
N SER A 392 -12.58 -13.59 8.54
CA SER A 392 -11.69 -12.86 9.45
C SER A 392 -11.10 -13.83 10.47
N LYS A 393 -9.78 -13.81 10.63
CA LYS A 393 -9.06 -14.67 11.56
C LYS A 393 -8.23 -13.84 12.53
N ARG A 394 -8.11 -14.28 13.78
CA ARG A 394 -7.21 -13.66 14.76
C ARG A 394 -5.76 -13.95 14.40
N SER A 395 -4.99 -12.91 14.12
CA SER A 395 -3.59 -13.03 13.70
C SER A 395 -2.67 -13.50 14.83
N ASP A 396 -3.06 -13.25 16.08
CA ASP A 396 -2.32 -13.51 17.31
C ASP A 396 -2.69 -14.84 18.00
N LYS A 397 -3.65 -15.60 17.46
CA LYS A 397 -4.19 -16.80 18.12
C LYS A 397 -3.69 -18.11 17.51
N PRO A 398 -3.57 -19.18 18.33
CA PRO A 398 -3.17 -20.51 17.86
C PRO A 398 -4.29 -21.17 17.04
N TYR A 399 -3.93 -22.23 16.33
CA TYR A 399 -4.88 -23.12 15.67
C TYR A 399 -5.53 -24.02 16.72
N ARG A 400 -6.85 -24.12 16.67
CA ARG A 400 -7.70 -24.88 17.58
C ARG A 400 -8.76 -25.58 16.74
N GLY A 401 -8.77 -26.91 16.80
CA GLY A 401 -9.76 -27.73 16.10
C GLY A 401 -11.18 -27.42 16.57
N GLY A 402 -12.15 -27.62 15.69
CA GLY A 402 -13.55 -27.32 15.96
C GLY A 402 -13.92 -25.86 15.76
N ARG A 403 -15.13 -25.47 16.18
CA ARG A 403 -15.66 -24.12 15.97
C ARG A 403 -15.10 -23.14 16.97
N THR A 404 -14.56 -22.03 16.49
CA THR A 404 -13.95 -21.00 17.34
C THR A 404 -14.45 -19.61 16.96
N ARG A 405 -14.25 -18.63 17.86
CA ARG A 405 -14.37 -17.20 17.53
C ARG A 405 -13.07 -16.63 16.96
N TYR A 406 -11.99 -17.41 16.89
CA TYR A 406 -10.73 -16.96 16.27
C TYR A 406 -10.81 -16.94 14.76
N TRP A 407 -11.78 -17.64 14.19
CA TRP A 407 -12.10 -17.64 12.78
C TRP A 407 -13.59 -17.33 12.65
N VAL A 408 -13.91 -16.19 12.05
CA VAL A 408 -15.28 -15.78 11.76
C VAL A 408 -15.50 -15.59 10.27
N LYS A 409 -16.75 -15.70 9.82
CA LYS A 409 -17.13 -15.48 8.42
C LYS A 409 -18.30 -14.51 8.34
N THR A 410 -18.18 -13.56 7.42
CA THR A 410 -19.24 -12.61 7.05
C THR A 410 -19.54 -12.79 5.58
N LYS A 411 -20.81 -12.99 5.22
CA LYS A 411 -21.24 -13.11 3.83
C LYS A 411 -21.62 -11.74 3.27
N CYS A 412 -21.47 -11.55 1.97
CA CYS A 412 -22.09 -10.42 1.31
C CYS A 412 -23.62 -10.61 1.31
N HIS A 413 -24.34 -9.57 1.73
CA HIS A 413 -25.79 -9.51 1.64
C HIS A 413 -26.16 -8.44 0.62
N TYR A 414 -26.98 -8.81 -0.35
CA TYR A 414 -27.50 -7.91 -1.37
C TYR A 414 -28.90 -7.50 -0.96
N GLU A 415 -29.21 -6.22 -1.13
CA GLU A 415 -30.56 -5.71 -0.95
C GLU A 415 -31.01 -5.09 -2.28
N ASP A 416 -32.23 -5.34 -2.72
CA ASP A 416 -32.75 -4.67 -3.91
C ASP A 416 -34.27 -4.62 -3.87
N ARG A 417 -34.86 -3.87 -4.81
CA ARG A 417 -36.30 -3.70 -4.95
C ARG A 417 -36.84 -4.52 -6.10
N PHE A 418 -37.86 -5.30 -5.81
CA PHE A 418 -38.57 -6.15 -6.75
C PHE A 418 -40.05 -5.86 -6.69
N VAL A 419 -40.79 -6.27 -7.71
CA VAL A 419 -42.24 -6.24 -7.72
C VAL A 419 -42.80 -7.64 -7.54
N ILE A 420 -43.89 -7.76 -6.79
CA ILE A 420 -44.62 -9.02 -6.63
C ILE A 420 -45.50 -9.23 -7.87
N GLY A 421 -45.33 -10.37 -8.56
CA GLY A 421 -46.19 -10.78 -9.68
C GLY A 421 -47.10 -11.96 -9.35
N GLY A 422 -46.89 -12.64 -8.22
CA GLY A 422 -47.79 -13.69 -7.73
C GLY A 422 -47.50 -14.10 -6.30
N PHE A 423 -48.40 -14.86 -5.68
CA PHE A 423 -48.23 -15.38 -4.33
C PHE A 423 -48.86 -16.77 -4.16
N ALA A 424 -48.38 -17.52 -3.17
CA ALA A 424 -48.92 -18.82 -2.76
C ALA A 424 -49.34 -18.75 -1.28
N ARG A 425 -50.47 -19.39 -0.96
CA ARG A 425 -50.92 -19.60 0.41
C ARG A 425 -50.40 -20.93 0.95
N SER A 426 -50.24 -20.99 2.27
CA SER A 426 -50.01 -22.26 2.96
C SER A 426 -50.58 -22.15 4.37
N ALA A 427 -51.37 -23.14 4.79
CA ALA A 427 -51.95 -23.19 6.14
C ALA A 427 -50.88 -23.28 7.23
N ASP A 428 -49.74 -23.89 6.91
CA ASP A 428 -48.61 -24.07 7.83
C ASP A 428 -47.63 -22.88 7.84
N ALA A 429 -47.87 -21.85 7.02
CA ALA A 429 -46.98 -20.70 6.90
C ALA A 429 -47.40 -19.53 7.80
N VAL A 430 -46.40 -18.81 8.33
CA VAL A 430 -46.58 -17.64 9.20
C VAL A 430 -47.40 -16.56 8.48
N GLY A 431 -48.58 -16.22 9.04
CA GLY A 431 -49.52 -15.25 8.44
C GLY A 431 -50.23 -15.76 7.18
N GLY A 432 -50.26 -17.08 6.94
CA GLY A 432 -50.93 -17.73 5.81
C GLY A 432 -50.24 -17.58 4.44
N LEU A 433 -49.13 -16.83 4.38
CA LEU A 433 -48.39 -16.55 3.16
C LEU A 433 -47.23 -17.54 3.01
N GLY A 434 -47.34 -18.45 2.03
CA GLY A 434 -46.34 -19.49 1.78
C GLY A 434 -45.17 -18.99 0.92
N ALA A 435 -45.44 -18.24 -0.15
CA ALA A 435 -44.41 -17.64 -0.98
C ALA A 435 -44.90 -16.43 -1.78
N ILE A 436 -43.98 -15.57 -2.20
CA ILE A 436 -44.23 -14.52 -3.21
C ILE A 436 -43.29 -14.74 -4.41
N ALA A 437 -43.84 -14.67 -5.63
CA ALA A 437 -43.07 -14.66 -6.87
C ALA A 437 -42.72 -13.20 -7.21
N VAL A 438 -41.43 -12.94 -7.44
CA VAL A 438 -40.90 -11.59 -7.57
C VAL A 438 -40.14 -11.42 -8.89
N GLY A 439 -40.10 -10.19 -9.39
CA GLY A 439 -39.34 -9.83 -10.58
C GLY A 439 -39.01 -8.35 -10.66
N TYR A 440 -38.39 -7.93 -11.76
CA TYR A 440 -38.09 -6.52 -12.06
C TYR A 440 -38.52 -6.17 -13.49
N ARG A 441 -38.78 -4.89 -13.73
CA ARG A 441 -39.14 -4.40 -15.07
C ARG A 441 -37.87 -4.19 -15.91
N SER A 442 -37.78 -4.82 -17.07
CA SER A 442 -36.67 -4.64 -18.00
C SER A 442 -36.75 -3.27 -18.69
N PRO A 443 -35.62 -2.73 -19.22
CA PRO A 443 -35.63 -1.50 -20.01
C PRO A 443 -36.56 -1.57 -21.24
N ASP A 444 -36.76 -2.77 -21.77
CA ASP A 444 -37.64 -3.04 -22.92
C ASP A 444 -39.12 -3.17 -22.54
N GLY A 445 -39.46 -2.97 -21.25
CA GLY A 445 -40.84 -2.93 -20.75
C GLY A 445 -41.42 -4.27 -20.31
N GLY A 446 -40.68 -5.38 -20.43
CA GLY A 446 -41.07 -6.71 -19.94
C GLY A 446 -40.89 -6.88 -18.43
N LEU A 447 -41.50 -7.91 -17.84
CA LEU A 447 -41.32 -8.26 -16.43
C LEU A 447 -40.56 -9.58 -16.27
N VAL A 448 -39.31 -9.48 -15.83
CA VAL A 448 -38.40 -10.63 -15.70
C VAL A 448 -38.54 -11.26 -14.32
N GLU A 449 -38.85 -12.56 -14.27
CA GLU A 449 -38.96 -13.33 -13.03
C GLU A 449 -37.59 -13.57 -12.37
N CYS A 450 -37.56 -13.48 -11.04
CA CYS A 450 -36.34 -13.58 -10.24
C CYS A 450 -36.41 -14.65 -9.14
N GLY A 451 -37.48 -15.44 -9.07
CA GLY A 451 -37.62 -16.51 -8.10
C GLY A 451 -38.80 -16.34 -7.15
N LYS A 452 -38.94 -17.33 -6.27
CA LYS A 452 -39.92 -17.34 -5.17
C LYS A 452 -39.20 -17.01 -3.86
N VAL A 453 -39.84 -16.18 -3.05
CA VAL A 453 -39.40 -15.81 -1.71
C VAL A 453 -40.37 -16.44 -0.71
N GLY A 454 -39.88 -17.28 0.19
CA GLY A 454 -40.70 -18.05 1.14
C GLY A 454 -40.64 -17.54 2.59
N GLY A 455 -40.15 -16.32 2.83
CA GLY A 455 -40.09 -15.77 4.19
C GLY A 455 -39.53 -14.35 4.30
N GLY A 456 -39.37 -13.88 5.54
CA GLY A 456 -38.96 -12.52 5.87
C GLY A 456 -40.12 -11.60 6.31
N TRP A 457 -41.29 -12.17 6.61
CA TRP A 457 -42.43 -11.47 7.17
C TRP A 457 -42.78 -12.01 8.56
N THR A 458 -43.44 -11.16 9.36
CA THR A 458 -44.15 -11.56 10.58
C THR A 458 -45.57 -12.01 10.22
N GLU A 459 -46.30 -12.59 11.17
CA GLU A 459 -47.70 -12.99 10.99
C GLU A 459 -48.56 -11.82 10.50
N ALA A 460 -48.49 -10.68 11.18
CA ALA A 460 -49.20 -9.45 10.80
C ALA A 460 -48.82 -8.95 9.40
N THR A 461 -47.52 -9.03 9.03
CA THR A 461 -47.06 -8.58 7.71
C THR A 461 -47.52 -9.53 6.60
N GLY A 462 -47.52 -10.85 6.86
CA GLY A 462 -48.00 -11.86 5.91
C GLY A 462 -49.48 -11.70 5.62
N GLN A 463 -50.31 -11.55 6.66
CA GLN A 463 -51.76 -11.36 6.52
C GLN A 463 -52.09 -10.05 5.78
N ALA A 464 -51.47 -8.93 6.17
CA ALA A 464 -51.67 -7.65 5.49
C ALA A 464 -51.25 -7.68 4.02
N LEU A 465 -50.19 -8.44 3.69
CA LEU A 465 -49.74 -8.59 2.31
C LEU A 465 -50.73 -9.44 1.49
N ILE A 466 -51.26 -10.52 2.05
CA ILE A 466 -52.33 -11.32 1.43
C ILE A 466 -53.55 -10.44 1.13
N GLU A 467 -54.07 -9.72 2.12
CA GLU A 467 -55.27 -8.87 1.95
C GLU A 467 -55.07 -7.80 0.88
N ARG A 468 -53.85 -7.28 0.74
CA ARG A 468 -53.49 -6.31 -0.30
C ARG A 468 -53.41 -6.97 -1.69
N LEU A 469 -52.79 -8.14 -1.78
CA LEU A 469 -52.59 -8.86 -3.03
C LEU A 469 -53.89 -9.47 -3.58
N GLU A 470 -54.81 -9.88 -2.72
CA GLU A 470 -56.13 -10.39 -3.12
C GLU A 470 -56.97 -9.36 -3.87
N LYS A 471 -56.81 -8.07 -3.54
CA LYS A 471 -57.48 -6.97 -4.25
C LYS A 471 -56.90 -6.69 -5.63
N GLN A 472 -55.85 -7.41 -6.02
CA GLN A 472 -55.10 -7.20 -7.25
C GLN A 472 -54.95 -8.47 -8.09
N ILE A 473 -55.78 -9.49 -7.84
CA ILE A 473 -55.73 -10.75 -8.57
C ILE A 473 -56.01 -10.54 -10.06
N ARG A 474 -55.26 -11.25 -10.90
CA ARG A 474 -55.44 -11.33 -12.34
C ARG A 474 -55.45 -12.77 -12.81
N SER A 475 -55.97 -13.03 -14.01
CA SER A 475 -56.12 -14.37 -14.58
C SER A 475 -54.85 -14.90 -15.25
N ASP A 476 -53.97 -14.03 -15.72
CA ASP A 476 -52.80 -14.35 -16.52
C ASP A 476 -51.48 -14.00 -15.82
N CYS A 477 -50.42 -14.74 -16.15
CA CYS A 477 -49.10 -14.58 -15.57
C CYS A 477 -48.48 -13.25 -16.02
N PRO A 478 -48.05 -12.36 -15.10
CA PRO A 478 -47.52 -11.05 -15.46
C PRO A 478 -46.04 -11.08 -15.89
N PHE A 479 -45.35 -12.21 -15.74
CA PHE A 479 -43.93 -12.36 -16.08
C PHE A 479 -43.74 -12.82 -17.52
N ASP A 480 -42.67 -12.33 -18.17
CA ASP A 480 -42.31 -12.70 -19.56
C ASP A 480 -42.08 -14.21 -19.69
N ARG A 481 -41.53 -14.83 -18.64
CA ARG A 481 -41.45 -16.28 -18.48
C ARG A 481 -42.13 -16.68 -17.19
N CYS A 482 -43.23 -17.42 -17.31
CA CYS A 482 -44.03 -17.78 -16.15
C CYS A 482 -43.31 -18.81 -15.26
N PRO A 483 -43.17 -18.56 -13.94
CA PRO A 483 -42.54 -19.51 -13.04
C PRO A 483 -43.44 -20.72 -12.78
N GLU A 484 -42.84 -21.90 -12.63
CA GLU A 484 -43.56 -23.14 -12.31
C GLU A 484 -44.14 -23.13 -10.89
N GLY A 485 -45.28 -23.81 -10.70
CA GLY A 485 -45.93 -24.07 -9.42
C GLY A 485 -47.24 -23.32 -9.21
N ASP A 486 -47.97 -23.72 -8.16
CA ASP A 486 -49.31 -23.18 -7.86
C ASP A 486 -49.22 -21.78 -7.23
N LEU A 487 -49.48 -20.75 -8.04
CA LEU A 487 -49.37 -19.34 -7.68
C LEU A 487 -50.62 -18.58 -8.15
N THR A 488 -51.15 -17.73 -7.28
CA THR A 488 -52.17 -16.74 -7.64
C THR A 488 -51.50 -15.51 -8.22
N TRP A 489 -51.81 -15.17 -9.47
CA TRP A 489 -51.23 -14.02 -10.17
C TRP A 489 -51.86 -12.70 -9.73
N VAL A 490 -51.05 -11.66 -9.68
CA VAL A 490 -51.48 -10.31 -9.29
C VAL A 490 -50.97 -9.24 -10.24
N VAL A 491 -51.61 -8.07 -10.23
CA VAL A 491 -51.09 -6.89 -10.91
C VAL A 491 -49.74 -6.51 -10.30
N PRO A 492 -48.64 -6.44 -11.08
CA PRO A 492 -47.31 -6.19 -10.56
C PRO A 492 -47.13 -4.70 -10.23
N ASN A 493 -47.73 -4.25 -9.13
CA ASN A 493 -47.61 -2.86 -8.63
C ASN A 493 -47.14 -2.76 -7.18
N VAL A 494 -46.97 -3.89 -6.48
CA VAL A 494 -46.48 -3.91 -5.10
C VAL A 494 -44.97 -4.08 -5.10
N VAL A 495 -44.26 -2.99 -4.80
CA VAL A 495 -42.80 -2.98 -4.69
C VAL A 495 -42.38 -3.44 -3.30
N VAL A 496 -41.42 -4.37 -3.23
CA VAL A 496 -40.83 -4.90 -2.01
C VAL A 496 -39.31 -4.77 -2.05
N SER A 497 -38.71 -4.51 -0.89
CA SER A 497 -37.28 -4.66 -0.68
C SER A 497 -36.97 -6.06 -0.16
N LEU A 498 -36.04 -6.74 -0.81
CA LEU A 498 -35.58 -8.08 -0.45
C LEU A 498 -34.10 -8.03 -0.06
N SER A 499 -33.72 -8.82 0.94
CA SER A 499 -32.32 -9.24 1.13
C SER A 499 -32.10 -10.58 0.46
N PHE A 500 -30.97 -10.79 -0.18
CA PHE A 500 -30.63 -12.05 -0.85
C PHE A 500 -29.11 -12.29 -0.87
N GLY A 501 -28.69 -13.54 -1.03
CA GLY A 501 -27.30 -13.98 -1.03
C GLY A 501 -26.62 -14.00 -2.41
N GLY A 502 -27.24 -13.41 -3.43
CA GLY A 502 -26.73 -13.34 -4.80
C GLY A 502 -27.73 -13.83 -5.86
N THR A 503 -27.31 -13.85 -7.12
CA THR A 503 -28.12 -14.34 -8.26
C THR A 503 -27.49 -15.57 -8.90
N THR A 504 -28.30 -16.49 -9.43
CA THR A 504 -27.82 -17.60 -10.27
C THR A 504 -27.52 -17.12 -11.70
N ARG A 505 -26.84 -17.95 -12.51
CA ARG A 505 -26.59 -17.68 -13.93
C ARG A 505 -27.87 -17.37 -14.71
N ASP A 506 -28.97 -18.02 -14.34
CA ASP A 506 -30.30 -17.83 -14.93
C ASP A 506 -31.09 -16.66 -14.31
N GLY A 507 -30.46 -15.86 -13.43
CA GLY A 507 -31.06 -14.64 -12.88
C GLY A 507 -31.96 -14.84 -11.65
N ARG A 508 -31.99 -16.02 -11.02
CA ARG A 508 -32.82 -16.29 -9.83
C ARG A 508 -32.11 -15.86 -8.54
N LEU A 509 -32.85 -15.30 -7.58
CA LEU A 509 -32.33 -14.88 -6.28
C LEU A 509 -32.03 -16.09 -5.38
N ARG A 510 -30.87 -16.09 -4.72
CA ARG A 510 -30.48 -17.12 -3.73
C ARG A 510 -30.77 -16.64 -2.32
N HIS A 511 -31.41 -17.47 -1.50
CA HIS A 511 -31.71 -17.19 -0.08
C HIS A 511 -32.43 -15.85 0.16
N ALA A 512 -33.39 -15.50 -0.69
CA ALA A 512 -34.11 -14.25 -0.57
C ALA A 512 -35.03 -14.22 0.66
N LYS A 513 -35.11 -13.06 1.32
CA LYS A 513 -36.04 -12.76 2.41
C LYS A 513 -36.62 -11.36 2.25
N LEU A 514 -37.91 -11.20 2.52
CA LEU A 514 -38.56 -9.90 2.57
C LEU A 514 -37.94 -9.03 3.68
N LEU A 515 -37.69 -7.76 3.36
CA LEU A 515 -37.28 -6.74 4.34
C LEU A 515 -38.40 -5.73 4.59
N THR A 516 -39.02 -5.22 3.52
CA THR A 516 -40.00 -4.12 3.62
C THR A 516 -40.94 -4.14 2.42
N VAL A 517 -42.23 -3.89 2.68
CA VAL A 517 -43.26 -3.66 1.65
C VAL A 517 -43.45 -2.16 1.49
N HIS A 518 -43.40 -1.64 0.26
CA HIS A 518 -43.52 -0.20 -0.01
C HIS A 518 -44.95 0.17 -0.39
N ASN A 519 -45.38 1.34 0.07
CA ASN A 519 -46.76 1.82 -0.14
C ASN A 519 -46.91 2.80 -1.30
N ALA A 520 -45.84 3.48 -1.72
CA ALA A 520 -45.92 4.59 -2.68
C ALA A 520 -44.74 4.65 -3.66
N LEU A 521 -44.02 3.53 -3.85
CA LEU A 521 -42.93 3.49 -4.84
C LEU A 521 -43.46 3.11 -6.22
N PRO A 522 -43.05 3.82 -7.30
CA PRO A 522 -43.42 3.48 -8.66
C PRO A 522 -42.78 2.15 -9.09
N VAL A 523 -43.43 1.37 -9.94
CA VAL A 523 -42.92 0.07 -10.43
C VAL A 523 -41.65 0.25 -11.24
N GLU A 524 -41.51 1.39 -11.88
CA GLU A 524 -40.34 1.89 -12.62
C GLU A 524 -39.13 2.11 -11.71
N SER A 525 -39.31 2.12 -10.38
CA SER A 525 -38.20 2.13 -9.41
C SER A 525 -37.62 0.74 -9.12
N THR A 526 -38.17 -0.32 -9.72
CA THR A 526 -37.52 -1.64 -9.69
C THR A 526 -36.31 -1.63 -10.63
N THR A 527 -35.17 -2.11 -10.14
CA THR A 527 -33.90 -2.05 -10.86
C THR A 527 -33.29 -3.43 -10.96
N ARG A 528 -32.58 -3.71 -12.05
CA ARG A 528 -31.47 -4.69 -12.04
C ARG A 528 -30.15 -3.98 -11.80
N GLN A 529 -30.14 -3.08 -10.82
CA GLN A 529 -28.92 -2.49 -10.31
C GLN A 529 -28.89 -2.88 -8.86
N THR A 530 -28.25 -4.02 -8.58
CA THR A 530 -27.92 -4.51 -7.25
C THR A 530 -27.61 -3.33 -6.34
N VAL A 531 -28.60 -2.89 -5.55
CA VAL A 531 -28.41 -1.79 -4.60
C VAL A 531 -27.61 -2.36 -3.45
N ARG A 532 -26.28 -2.31 -3.60
CA ARG A 532 -25.35 -2.72 -2.56
C ARG A 532 -25.77 -2.01 -1.27
N SER A 533 -26.18 -2.81 -0.28
CA SER A 533 -26.56 -2.33 1.04
C SER A 533 -25.36 -1.55 1.60
N GLU A 534 -25.43 -0.22 1.54
CA GLU A 534 -24.81 0.61 2.56
C GLU A 534 -25.56 0.25 3.84
N PHE A 535 -24.87 -0.41 4.78
CA PHE A 535 -25.39 -0.65 6.13
C PHE A 535 -25.80 0.70 6.75
N ALA A 536 -27.05 1.10 6.56
CA ALA A 536 -27.67 2.21 7.25
C ALA A 536 -28.24 1.67 8.58
N PRO A 537 -27.85 2.21 9.75
CA PRO A 537 -28.51 1.83 10.99
C PRO A 537 -29.98 2.30 10.95
N ARG A 538 -30.92 1.36 11.10
CA ARG A 538 -32.32 1.66 11.40
C ARG A 538 -32.39 2.19 12.83
N HIS A 539 -32.62 3.50 12.97
CA HIS A 539 -33.01 4.09 14.24
C HIS A 539 -34.36 3.52 14.70
N ALA A 540 -34.40 3.04 15.93
CA ALA A 540 -35.63 2.95 16.70
C ALA A 540 -36.17 4.37 16.98
N SER A 541 -37.49 4.53 16.98
CA SER A 541 -38.23 5.72 17.42
C SER A 541 -39.62 5.27 17.87
N PRO A 542 -40.43 6.05 18.62
CA PRO A 542 -40.21 7.33 19.34
C PRO A 542 -40.71 7.23 20.82
N GLU A 543 -40.74 8.21 21.75
CA GLU A 543 -41.29 9.60 21.85
C GLU A 543 -40.88 10.21 23.25
N PRO A 544 -41.40 11.38 23.74
CA PRO A 544 -41.46 12.76 23.20
C PRO A 544 -40.78 13.77 24.18
N THR A 545 -40.63 15.08 23.92
CA THR A 545 -41.58 16.14 24.32
C THR A 545 -41.07 17.53 23.85
N MET A 546 -41.96 18.32 23.23
CA MET A 546 -42.22 19.79 23.31
C MET A 546 -41.11 20.74 23.81
N THR A 547 -40.88 21.96 23.33
CA THR A 547 -41.67 23.02 22.68
C THR A 547 -40.68 24.09 22.18
N GLY A 548 -40.95 24.76 21.05
CA GLY A 548 -41.10 26.22 21.09
C GLY A 548 -40.50 26.91 19.85
N ARG A 549 -41.38 27.39 18.96
CA ARG A 549 -41.15 28.50 18.02
C ARG A 549 -41.66 29.78 18.71
N PRO A 550 -41.16 31.00 18.39
CA PRO A 550 -41.52 31.75 17.17
C PRO A 550 -40.33 32.61 16.65
N SER A 551 -40.33 33.43 15.60
CA SER A 551 -41.15 33.71 14.42
C SER A 551 -40.30 34.65 13.54
N LEU A 552 -40.66 34.74 12.26
CA LEU A 552 -40.04 35.53 11.19
C LEU A 552 -40.37 37.04 11.27
N SER A 553 -39.48 37.86 10.72
CA SER A 553 -39.68 39.09 9.90
C SER A 553 -38.40 39.95 9.99
N LYS A 554 -37.92 40.76 9.03
CA LYS A 554 -38.42 41.33 7.78
C LYS A 554 -37.20 41.89 6.99
N GLN A 555 -37.25 41.84 5.65
CA GLN A 555 -36.80 42.81 4.62
C GLN A 555 -35.81 43.95 5.03
N MET A 556 -34.79 44.40 4.26
CA MET A 556 -34.79 44.79 2.84
C MET A 556 -33.39 45.29 2.37
N ARG A 557 -33.06 45.03 1.09
CA ARG A 557 -32.35 45.87 0.07
C ARG A 557 -30.88 46.32 0.21
N ALA A 558 -30.05 45.69 -0.64
CA ALA A 558 -29.25 46.24 -1.76
C ALA A 558 -28.36 47.49 -1.55
N SER A 559 -27.04 47.32 -1.80
CA SER A 559 -26.17 48.14 -2.70
C SER A 559 -24.75 47.57 -2.67
N GLY A 560 -24.16 47.25 -3.82
CA GLY A 560 -22.72 46.93 -3.93
C GLY A 560 -21.86 48.20 -3.79
N PRO A 561 -20.56 48.05 -3.50
CA PRO A 561 -19.61 48.29 -4.59
C PRO A 561 -18.38 47.36 -4.60
N GLN A 562 -17.81 47.24 -5.80
CA GLN A 562 -16.51 46.64 -6.10
C GLN A 562 -15.36 47.38 -5.40
N SER A 563 -14.36 46.64 -4.92
CA SER A 563 -12.98 47.12 -4.83
C SER A 563 -11.99 45.95 -4.86
N ASP A 564 -11.06 46.02 -5.81
CA ASP A 564 -9.90 45.14 -5.99
C ASP A 564 -8.81 45.41 -4.91
N PRO A 565 -7.80 44.53 -4.75
CA PRO A 565 -7.38 44.04 -3.44
C PRO A 565 -5.88 44.28 -3.21
N THR A 566 -5.55 45.24 -2.37
CA THR A 566 -4.20 45.34 -1.82
C THR A 566 -4.29 45.80 -0.36
N SER A 567 -3.70 44.99 0.53
CA SER A 567 -3.47 45.20 1.96
C SER A 567 -4.54 44.69 2.96
N GLY A 568 -4.05 44.04 4.02
CA GLY A 568 -4.74 43.87 5.30
C GLY A 568 -5.76 42.75 5.38
N GLY A 569 -5.47 41.69 6.14
CA GLY A 569 -6.41 40.59 6.39
C GLY A 569 -7.73 41.10 6.98
N ALA A 570 -8.83 40.95 6.23
CA ALA A 570 -10.18 41.20 6.72
C ALA A 570 -10.42 40.38 7.99
N SER A 571 -11.00 41.00 9.02
CA SER A 571 -11.41 40.28 10.22
C SER A 571 -12.41 39.19 9.84
N LEU A 572 -12.44 38.09 10.59
CA LEU A 572 -13.40 37.00 10.40
C LEU A 572 -14.85 37.54 10.34
N ALA A 573 -15.16 38.59 11.12
CA ALA A 573 -16.46 39.24 11.11
C ALA A 573 -16.78 39.94 9.78
N GLU A 574 -15.83 40.66 9.18
CA GLU A 574 -16.01 41.34 7.88
C GLU A 574 -16.15 40.33 6.73
N ALA A 575 -15.33 39.26 6.73
CA ALA A 575 -15.41 38.21 5.72
C ALA A 575 -16.75 37.46 5.77
N LEU A 576 -17.29 37.22 6.97
CA LEU A 576 -18.61 36.59 7.15
C LEU A 576 -19.76 37.53 6.83
N ALA A 577 -19.64 38.82 7.17
CA ALA A 577 -20.64 39.84 6.87
C ALA A 577 -20.80 40.03 5.36
N GLY A 578 -19.70 40.07 4.60
CA GLY A 578 -19.73 40.15 3.13
C GLY A 578 -20.32 38.92 2.43
N LEU A 579 -20.51 37.80 3.15
CA LEU A 579 -21.06 36.56 2.61
C LEU A 579 -22.47 36.20 3.15
N GLU A 580 -23.05 37.04 4.02
CA GLU A 580 -24.34 36.83 4.69
C GLU A 580 -24.50 35.42 5.34
N MET A 581 -23.40 34.80 5.77
CA MET A 581 -23.43 33.43 6.32
C MET A 581 -23.46 33.40 7.84
N LYS A 582 -24.49 32.78 8.41
CA LYS A 582 -24.58 32.51 9.86
C LYS A 582 -23.81 31.24 10.23
N ILE A 583 -22.79 31.38 11.09
CA ILE A 583 -22.11 30.23 11.70
C ILE A 583 -23.02 29.66 12.80
N THR A 584 -23.26 28.35 12.76
CA THR A 584 -24.00 27.66 13.83
C THR A 584 -23.04 26.88 14.72
N SER A 585 -23.30 26.91 16.03
CA SER A 585 -22.45 26.28 17.05
C SER A 585 -20.96 26.66 16.92
N PRO A 586 -20.62 27.97 16.93
CA PRO A 586 -19.23 28.44 16.76
C PRO A 586 -18.29 27.86 17.81
N ASP A 587 -18.74 27.72 19.06
CA ASP A 587 -17.96 27.21 20.19
C ASP A 587 -17.84 25.67 20.21
N ARG A 588 -18.39 24.98 19.19
CA ARG A 588 -18.25 23.53 19.09
C ARG A 588 -16.78 23.18 18.93
N VAL A 589 -16.24 22.44 19.89
CA VAL A 589 -14.87 21.93 19.86
C VAL A 589 -14.77 20.83 18.79
N LEU A 590 -13.90 21.04 17.81
CA LEU A 590 -13.61 20.08 16.75
C LEU A 590 -12.33 19.28 17.02
N PHE A 591 -11.35 19.88 17.72
CA PHE A 591 -10.14 19.19 18.19
C PHE A 591 -10.05 19.30 19.71
N PRO A 592 -10.51 18.28 20.46
CA PRO A 592 -10.57 18.33 21.92
C PRO A 592 -9.20 18.55 22.59
N ASP A 593 -8.15 17.95 22.04
CA ASP A 593 -6.79 18.00 22.59
C ASP A 593 -6.12 19.37 22.47
N ALA A 594 -6.50 20.15 21.45
CA ALA A 594 -5.99 21.50 21.23
C ALA A 594 -7.03 22.59 21.56
N THR A 595 -8.20 22.18 22.09
CA THR A 595 -9.37 23.02 22.34
C THR A 595 -9.79 23.90 21.16
N ILE A 596 -9.57 23.42 19.93
CA ILE A 596 -9.88 24.18 18.72
C ILE A 596 -11.37 24.06 18.42
N THR A 597 -12.01 25.21 18.27
CA THR A 597 -13.42 25.36 17.95
C THR A 597 -13.69 25.42 16.45
N LYS A 598 -14.97 25.29 16.10
CA LYS A 598 -15.47 25.48 14.74
C LYS A 598 -15.23 26.91 14.24
N ALA A 599 -15.41 27.91 15.09
CA ALA A 599 -15.13 29.31 14.74
C ALA A 599 -13.65 29.52 14.38
N GLU A 600 -12.73 28.97 15.17
CA GLU A 600 -11.29 29.01 14.86
C GLU A 600 -10.95 28.28 13.55
N THR A 601 -11.57 27.12 13.30
CA THR A 601 -11.38 26.37 12.05
C THR A 601 -11.81 27.20 10.83
N ILE A 602 -12.92 27.92 10.94
CA ILE A 602 -13.39 28.84 9.87
C ILE A 602 -12.41 30.01 9.74
N GLY A 603 -11.99 30.62 10.85
CA GLY A 603 -11.00 31.70 10.87
C GLY A 603 -9.69 31.32 10.17
N TYR A 604 -9.19 30.12 10.45
CA TYR A 604 -8.02 29.57 9.75
C TYR A 604 -8.24 29.48 8.23
N LEU A 605 -9.35 28.90 7.78
CA LEU A 605 -9.63 28.76 6.34
C LEU A 605 -9.79 30.10 5.63
N VAL A 606 -10.34 31.12 6.31
CA VAL A 606 -10.38 32.50 5.79
C VAL A 606 -8.96 33.01 5.60
N GLN A 607 -8.11 32.87 6.61
CA GLN A 607 -6.72 33.33 6.58
C GLN A 607 -5.87 32.65 5.50
N VAL A 608 -6.06 31.33 5.29
CA VAL A 608 -5.30 30.58 4.28
C VAL A 608 -5.99 30.51 2.92
N SER A 609 -7.14 31.16 2.74
CA SER A 609 -8.00 31.03 1.54
C SER A 609 -7.25 31.30 0.23
N ARG A 610 -6.42 32.35 0.19
CA ARG A 610 -5.59 32.69 -0.98
C ARG A 610 -4.60 31.59 -1.38
N TRP A 611 -4.17 30.78 -0.41
CA TRP A 611 -3.20 29.70 -0.60
C TRP A 611 -3.87 28.36 -0.93
N ILE A 612 -4.98 28.01 -0.26
CA ILE A 612 -5.67 26.73 -0.47
C ILE A 612 -6.53 26.72 -1.75
N LEU A 613 -7.18 27.83 -2.11
CA LEU A 613 -8.12 27.89 -3.23
C LEU A 613 -7.50 27.53 -4.59
N PRO A 614 -6.28 27.97 -4.96
CA PRO A 614 -5.63 27.57 -6.21
C PRO A 614 -5.51 26.04 -6.40
N HIS A 615 -5.51 25.28 -5.31
CA HIS A 615 -5.41 23.82 -5.34
C HIS A 615 -6.76 23.09 -5.32
N LEU A 616 -7.86 23.79 -5.01
CA LEU A 616 -9.22 23.26 -4.95
C LEU A 616 -10.08 23.72 -6.12
N ARG A 617 -9.91 24.95 -6.58
CA ARG A 617 -10.68 25.55 -7.66
C ARG A 617 -10.56 24.72 -8.93
N ASP A 618 -11.68 24.56 -9.62
CA ASP A 618 -11.87 23.77 -10.82
C ASP A 618 -11.67 22.27 -10.65
N ARG A 619 -11.61 21.74 -9.42
CA ARG A 619 -11.38 20.30 -9.18
C ARG A 619 -12.55 19.68 -8.44
N PRO A 620 -12.97 18.46 -8.83
CA PRO A 620 -13.79 17.66 -7.93
C PRO A 620 -13.00 17.40 -6.64
N VAL A 621 -13.69 17.54 -5.51
CA VAL A 621 -13.11 17.41 -4.18
C VAL A 621 -13.92 16.41 -3.37
N SER A 622 -13.21 15.60 -2.59
CA SER A 622 -13.82 14.79 -1.55
C SER A 622 -13.54 15.42 -0.19
N LEU A 623 -14.52 15.40 0.70
CA LEU A 623 -14.47 16.09 1.99
C LEU A 623 -14.47 15.07 3.12
N VAL A 624 -13.60 15.24 4.12
CA VAL A 624 -13.71 14.49 5.38
C VAL A 624 -14.47 15.34 6.39
N ARG A 625 -15.62 14.83 6.83
CA ARG A 625 -16.50 15.52 7.77
C ARG A 625 -16.45 14.85 9.13
N CYS A 626 -16.34 15.68 10.17
CA CYS A 626 -16.26 15.28 11.56
C CYS A 626 -17.36 15.99 12.36
N PRO A 627 -18.63 15.56 12.28
CA PRO A 627 -19.75 16.31 12.85
C PRO A 627 -19.66 16.57 14.35
N GLN A 628 -19.02 15.65 15.08
CA GLN A 628 -18.80 15.70 16.53
C GLN A 628 -17.34 16.03 16.89
N GLY A 629 -16.58 16.59 15.93
CA GLY A 629 -15.13 16.75 16.06
C GLY A 629 -14.38 15.45 15.77
N ILE A 630 -13.04 15.49 15.85
CA ILE A 630 -12.16 14.36 15.51
C ILE A 630 -12.22 13.19 16.52
N GLY A 631 -12.81 13.42 17.70
CA GLY A 631 -13.02 12.36 18.71
C GLY A 631 -14.22 11.46 18.41
N GLY A 632 -15.11 11.87 17.51
CA GLY A 632 -16.27 11.09 17.07
C GLY A 632 -16.08 10.48 15.68
N GLU A 633 -17.17 9.92 15.12
CA GLU A 633 -17.14 9.35 13.77
C GLU A 633 -16.87 10.42 12.71
N SER A 634 -15.96 10.08 11.80
CA SER A 634 -15.62 10.90 10.63
C SER A 634 -15.95 10.13 9.37
N PHE A 635 -16.45 10.80 8.33
CA PHE A 635 -16.80 10.12 7.08
C PHE A 635 -16.33 10.90 5.84
N PHE A 636 -16.03 10.14 4.80
CA PHE A 636 -15.55 10.62 3.51
C PHE A 636 -16.73 10.88 2.56
N GLN A 637 -16.94 12.13 2.15
CA GLN A 637 -18.05 12.55 1.29
C GLN A 637 -17.54 12.97 -0.09
N ARG A 638 -17.91 12.22 -1.13
CA ARG A 638 -17.57 12.52 -2.55
C ARG A 638 -18.68 13.24 -3.30
N HIS A 639 -19.92 12.93 -2.93
CA HIS A 639 -21.12 13.36 -3.63
C HIS A 639 -21.96 14.30 -2.75
N PRO A 640 -22.70 15.24 -3.36
CA PRO A 640 -23.66 16.04 -2.62
C PRO A 640 -24.78 15.16 -2.05
N ARG A 641 -25.21 15.51 -0.84
CA ARG A 641 -26.35 14.93 -0.14
C ARG A 641 -27.46 15.99 0.02
N PRO A 642 -28.71 15.59 0.29
CA PRO A 642 -29.73 16.55 0.74
C PRO A 642 -29.19 17.42 1.87
N GLY A 643 -29.38 18.74 1.77
CA GLY A 643 -28.84 19.70 2.74
C GLY A 643 -27.39 20.14 2.51
N THR A 644 -26.74 19.75 1.40
CA THR A 644 -25.44 20.35 1.02
C THR A 644 -25.65 21.83 0.64
N PRO A 645 -24.99 22.80 1.31
CA PRO A 645 -25.13 24.22 1.04
C PRO A 645 -24.76 24.58 -0.40
N ALA A 646 -25.50 25.54 -0.98
CA ALA A 646 -25.29 25.99 -2.36
C ALA A 646 -23.87 26.51 -2.68
N PRO A 647 -23.12 27.15 -1.74
CA PRO A 647 -21.73 27.52 -1.99
C PRO A 647 -20.79 26.33 -2.24
N ILE A 648 -21.13 25.13 -1.77
CA ILE A 648 -20.45 23.90 -2.15
C ILE A 648 -21.08 23.41 -3.46
N ARG A 649 -20.41 23.70 -4.57
CA ARG A 649 -20.95 23.49 -5.91
C ARG A 649 -21.05 22.00 -6.23
N ARG A 650 -22.06 21.64 -7.02
CA ARG A 650 -22.21 20.32 -7.62
C ARG A 650 -21.51 20.35 -8.97
N LEU A 651 -20.70 19.33 -9.24
CA LEU A 651 -20.00 19.15 -10.49
C LEU A 651 -20.51 17.87 -11.17
N PRO A 652 -21.48 17.95 -12.10
CA PRO A 652 -21.88 16.80 -12.90
C PRO A 652 -20.74 16.41 -13.85
N LEU A 653 -20.50 15.10 -14.00
CA LEU A 653 -19.57 14.56 -14.98
C LEU A 653 -20.37 13.67 -15.94
N PRO A 654 -20.22 13.81 -17.28
CA PRO A 654 -21.10 13.14 -18.25
C PRO A 654 -21.21 11.62 -18.11
N GLU A 655 -20.12 10.98 -17.69
CA GLU A 655 -20.02 9.51 -17.54
C GLU A 655 -20.36 9.02 -16.13
N GLU A 656 -20.75 9.92 -15.22
CA GLU A 656 -21.00 9.59 -13.81
C GLU A 656 -22.47 9.84 -13.46
N THR A 657 -23.10 8.86 -12.83
CA THR A 657 -24.51 8.96 -12.40
C THR A 657 -24.71 9.96 -11.26
N ARG A 658 -23.66 10.27 -10.50
CA ARG A 658 -23.70 11.19 -9.35
C ARG A 658 -22.73 12.34 -9.56
N SER A 659 -23.20 13.57 -9.32
CA SER A 659 -22.32 14.73 -9.28
C SER A 659 -21.28 14.61 -8.17
N TYR A 660 -20.13 15.25 -8.37
CA TYR A 660 -19.11 15.44 -7.35
C TYR A 660 -19.26 16.80 -6.66
N LEU A 661 -18.55 16.98 -5.55
CA LEU A 661 -18.45 18.27 -4.87
C LEU A 661 -17.32 19.10 -5.48
N HIS A 662 -17.46 20.42 -5.49
CA HIS A 662 -16.46 21.38 -5.97
C HIS A 662 -16.48 22.63 -5.09
N ILE A 663 -15.29 23.14 -4.76
CA ILE A 663 -15.09 24.37 -3.97
C ILE A 663 -14.38 25.39 -4.85
N GLU A 664 -15.06 26.50 -5.15
CA GLU A 664 -14.61 27.50 -6.15
C GLU A 664 -14.04 28.76 -5.50
N ASP A 665 -14.56 29.12 -4.33
CA ASP A 665 -14.33 30.39 -3.65
C ASP A 665 -14.33 30.26 -2.11
N LEU A 666 -14.13 31.40 -1.44
CA LEU A 666 -14.13 31.48 0.02
C LEU A 666 -15.48 31.07 0.62
N ALA A 667 -16.60 31.38 -0.04
CA ALA A 667 -17.92 31.01 0.43
C ALA A 667 -18.07 29.48 0.51
N GLY A 668 -17.58 28.75 -0.50
CA GLY A 668 -17.54 27.30 -0.50
C GLY A 668 -16.70 26.72 0.65
N LEU A 669 -15.52 27.30 0.94
CA LEU A 669 -14.66 26.87 2.04
C LEU A 669 -15.35 27.03 3.40
N ILE A 670 -15.92 28.21 3.66
CA ILE A 670 -16.61 28.48 4.93
C ILE A 670 -17.85 27.59 5.05
N ALA A 671 -18.61 27.40 3.96
CA ALA A 671 -19.75 26.49 3.97
C ALA A 671 -19.35 25.03 4.27
N ALA A 672 -18.19 24.59 3.77
CA ALA A 672 -17.64 23.28 4.09
C ALA A 672 -17.28 23.17 5.58
N ALA A 673 -16.56 24.15 6.14
CA ALA A 673 -16.24 24.16 7.58
C ALA A 673 -17.50 24.29 8.46
N GLN A 674 -18.51 25.02 8.00
CA GLN A 674 -19.82 25.10 8.64
C GLN A 674 -20.52 23.72 8.72
N MET A 675 -20.23 22.81 7.77
CA MET A 675 -20.63 21.40 7.80
C MET A 675 -19.67 20.48 8.58
N ASN A 676 -18.74 21.06 9.33
CA ASN A 676 -17.66 20.41 10.07
C ASN A 676 -16.73 19.58 9.16
N VAL A 677 -16.45 20.08 7.95
CA VAL A 677 -15.39 19.55 7.09
C VAL A 677 -14.04 19.95 7.68
N ILE A 678 -13.14 18.98 7.79
CA ILE A 678 -11.76 19.19 8.25
C ILE A 678 -10.78 19.00 7.09
N GLU A 679 -10.92 17.94 6.29
CA GLU A 679 -9.96 17.64 5.23
C GLU A 679 -10.56 17.83 3.83
N PHE A 680 -9.78 18.43 2.93
CA PHE A 680 -10.10 18.62 1.51
C PHE A 680 -9.19 17.75 0.63
N HIS A 681 -9.77 16.88 -0.18
CA HIS A 681 -9.06 15.92 -1.02
C HIS A 681 -9.42 16.11 -2.50
N PRO A 682 -8.76 17.02 -3.24
CA PRO A 682 -9.02 17.25 -4.65
C PRO A 682 -8.49 16.12 -5.54
N TRP A 683 -9.07 16.02 -6.73
CA TRP A 683 -8.55 15.18 -7.81
C TRP A 683 -7.23 15.74 -8.39
N GLY A 684 -6.51 14.88 -9.13
CA GLY A 684 -5.33 15.25 -9.93
C GLY A 684 -5.64 15.86 -11.31
N SER A 685 -6.91 16.03 -11.66
CA SER A 685 -7.38 16.72 -12.88
C SER A 685 -8.32 17.87 -12.54
N ARG A 686 -8.71 18.63 -13.57
CA ARG A 686 -9.65 19.75 -13.47
C ARG A 686 -10.92 19.46 -14.27
N ARG A 687 -12.01 20.16 -13.94
CA ARG A 687 -13.35 19.98 -14.51
C ARG A 687 -13.41 20.15 -16.02
N ASP A 688 -12.56 21.00 -16.59
CA ASP A 688 -12.52 21.26 -18.05
C ASP A 688 -12.01 20.05 -18.85
N ARG A 689 -11.12 19.24 -18.26
CA ARG A 689 -10.58 18.03 -18.88
C ARG A 689 -10.38 16.95 -17.81
N ILE A 690 -11.48 16.39 -17.35
CA ILE A 690 -11.48 15.52 -16.15
C ILE A 690 -10.66 14.24 -16.33
N ASP A 691 -10.57 13.72 -17.55
CA ASP A 691 -9.83 12.51 -17.89
C ASP A 691 -8.36 12.76 -18.21
N ARG A 692 -7.91 14.02 -18.16
CA ARG A 692 -6.53 14.41 -18.45
C ARG A 692 -5.90 15.02 -17.19
N PRO A 693 -5.21 14.23 -16.35
CA PRO A 693 -4.52 14.76 -15.18
C PRO A 693 -3.55 15.88 -15.54
N ASP A 694 -3.46 16.87 -14.65
CA ASP A 694 -2.48 17.96 -14.73
C ASP A 694 -1.42 17.89 -13.63
N ARG A 695 -1.53 16.91 -12.73
CA ARG A 695 -0.53 16.60 -11.72
C ARG A 695 -0.54 15.12 -11.36
N LEU A 696 0.63 14.60 -11.03
CA LEU A 696 0.85 13.27 -10.49
C LEU A 696 1.36 13.39 -9.05
N VAL A 697 1.04 12.41 -8.21
CA VAL A 697 1.40 12.36 -6.80
C VAL A 697 2.05 11.02 -6.50
N PHE A 698 3.27 11.06 -5.98
CA PHE A 698 3.94 9.96 -5.31
C PHE A 698 3.79 10.20 -3.81
N ASP A 699 2.99 9.37 -3.15
CA ASP A 699 2.73 9.48 -1.71
C ASP A 699 3.68 8.53 -0.97
N LEU A 700 4.63 9.13 -0.24
CA LEU A 700 5.66 8.45 0.52
C LEU A 700 5.13 8.20 1.92
N ASP A 701 4.88 6.93 2.16
CA ASP A 701 4.06 6.50 3.26
C ASP A 701 4.98 5.62 4.14
N PRO A 702 5.61 6.16 5.20
CA PRO A 702 6.55 5.41 6.03
C PRO A 702 5.84 4.43 6.97
N ASP A 703 6.46 3.27 7.22
CA ASP A 703 6.11 2.47 8.41
C ASP A 703 6.44 3.23 9.70
N SER A 704 5.75 2.90 10.79
CA SER A 704 5.95 3.58 12.08
C SER A 704 7.36 3.42 12.66
N THR A 705 8.15 2.46 12.18
CA THR A 705 9.56 2.26 12.61
C THR A 705 10.56 3.09 11.80
N VAL A 706 10.15 3.70 10.69
CA VAL A 706 11.01 4.54 9.86
C VAL A 706 11.15 5.92 10.50
N VAL A 707 12.38 6.34 10.78
CA VAL A 707 12.64 7.65 11.39
C VAL A 707 12.55 8.77 10.36
N TRP A 708 12.18 9.97 10.81
CA TRP A 708 11.92 11.11 9.91
C TRP A 708 13.05 11.42 8.90
N PRO A 709 14.35 11.42 9.28
CA PRO A 709 15.43 11.62 8.32
C PRO A 709 15.43 10.62 7.15
N GLN A 710 15.00 9.37 7.39
CA GLN A 710 14.87 8.36 6.32
C GLN A 710 13.72 8.67 5.36
N VAL A 711 12.67 9.34 5.84
CA VAL A 711 11.55 9.82 5.02
C VAL A 711 12.00 10.96 4.12
N ILE A 712 12.82 11.88 4.65
CA ILE A 712 13.45 12.96 3.88
C ILE A 712 14.36 12.38 2.79
N ASP A 713 15.29 11.49 3.17
CA ASP A 713 16.17 10.78 2.23
C ASP A 713 15.39 10.12 1.09
N ALA A 714 14.29 9.45 1.44
CA ALA A 714 13.44 8.81 0.46
C ALA A 714 12.78 9.81 -0.50
N ALA A 715 12.32 10.96 -0.01
CA ALA A 715 11.79 12.02 -0.85
C ALA A 715 12.83 12.52 -1.87
N TRP A 716 14.09 12.66 -1.44
CA TRP A 716 15.21 13.01 -2.32
C TRP A 716 15.50 11.95 -3.37
N ILE A 717 15.45 10.65 -3.03
CA ILE A 717 15.60 9.57 -4.02
C ILE A 717 14.50 9.64 -5.09
N VAL A 718 13.26 9.91 -4.68
CA VAL A 718 12.15 10.10 -5.63
C VAL A 718 12.40 11.33 -6.51
N ARG A 719 12.82 12.47 -5.92
CA ARG A 719 13.18 13.69 -6.65
C ARG A 719 14.24 13.43 -7.70
N GLU A 720 15.38 12.86 -7.32
CA GLU A 720 16.50 12.58 -8.23
C GLU A 720 16.10 11.65 -9.38
N THR A 721 15.20 10.70 -9.10
CA THR A 721 14.70 9.77 -10.11
C THR A 721 13.79 10.47 -11.13
N LEU A 722 13.05 11.48 -10.71
CA LEU A 722 12.24 12.35 -11.57
C LEU A 722 13.10 13.37 -12.31
N ASP A 723 14.09 13.96 -11.65
CA ASP A 723 15.04 14.93 -12.24
C ASP A 723 15.86 14.26 -13.35
N ARG A 724 16.31 13.01 -13.19
CA ARG A 724 16.96 12.22 -14.25
C ARG A 724 16.07 12.01 -15.49
N ARG A 725 14.75 12.11 -15.34
CA ARG A 725 13.78 12.06 -16.45
C ARG A 725 13.48 13.45 -17.02
N GLY A 726 14.07 14.50 -16.46
CA GLY A 726 13.80 15.89 -16.81
C GLY A 726 12.43 16.35 -16.34
N LEU A 727 11.94 15.81 -15.22
CA LEU A 727 10.66 16.19 -14.62
C LEU A 727 10.92 16.95 -13.32
N ARG A 728 10.56 18.23 -13.30
CA ARG A 728 10.55 19.02 -12.07
C ARG A 728 9.47 18.51 -11.14
N SER A 729 9.82 18.39 -9.86
CA SER A 729 8.93 17.92 -8.81
C SER A 729 8.87 18.89 -7.64
N PHE A 730 7.80 18.80 -6.86
CA PHE A 730 7.48 19.67 -5.73
C PHE A 730 7.16 18.80 -4.52
N VAL A 731 7.46 19.24 -3.31
CA VAL A 731 7.25 18.45 -2.10
C VAL A 731 6.33 19.16 -1.11
N LYS A 732 5.53 18.38 -0.38
CA LYS A 732 4.77 18.87 0.76
C LYS A 732 4.70 17.83 1.87
N THR A 733 4.57 18.30 3.11
CA THR A 733 4.14 17.42 4.20
C THR A 733 2.69 17.00 4.02
N THR A 734 2.34 15.86 4.60
CA THR A 734 0.94 15.39 4.57
C THR A 734 0.14 15.86 5.77
N GLY A 735 0.76 16.41 6.82
CA GLY A 735 0.14 16.55 8.15
C GLY A 735 -0.13 15.20 8.84
N GLY A 736 0.40 14.11 8.30
CA GLY A 736 0.29 12.75 8.84
C GLY A 736 1.66 12.24 9.26
N HIS A 737 2.12 11.17 8.61
CA HIS A 737 3.45 10.60 8.85
C HIS A 737 4.36 10.68 7.62
N GLY A 738 3.82 11.00 6.45
CA GLY A 738 4.50 10.89 5.16
C GLY A 738 4.66 12.20 4.40
N LEU A 739 5.22 12.10 3.20
CA LEU A 739 5.43 13.22 2.27
C LEU A 739 4.71 12.96 0.95
N HIS A 740 4.25 14.02 0.29
CA HIS A 740 3.84 13.92 -1.12
C HIS A 740 4.90 14.57 -2.00
N VAL A 741 5.37 13.84 -3.00
CA VAL A 741 6.13 14.39 -4.13
C VAL A 741 5.19 14.54 -5.31
N VAL A 742 5.01 15.77 -5.79
CA VAL A 742 4.03 16.14 -6.80
C VAL A 742 4.72 16.60 -8.08
N VAL A 743 4.25 16.11 -9.21
CA VAL A 743 4.82 16.37 -10.54
C VAL A 743 3.73 16.97 -11.42
N PRO A 744 3.79 18.27 -11.78
CA PRO A 744 2.85 18.84 -12.75
C PRO A 744 3.12 18.23 -14.12
N ILE A 745 2.07 17.98 -14.92
CA ILE A 745 2.22 17.42 -16.27
C ILE A 745 1.29 18.12 -17.26
N GLU A 746 1.65 18.09 -18.54
CA GLU A 746 0.72 18.51 -19.59
C GLU A 746 -0.52 17.59 -19.62
N ARG A 747 -1.72 18.18 -19.78
CA ARG A 747 -3.02 17.48 -19.89
C ARG A 747 -3.21 16.75 -21.22
N ARG A 748 -2.25 15.89 -21.58
CA ARG A 748 -2.21 15.10 -22.83
C ARG A 748 -2.42 13.60 -22.60
N TYR A 749 -2.17 13.12 -21.39
CA TYR A 749 -2.26 11.70 -21.04
C TYR A 749 -3.63 11.43 -20.41
N ASP A 750 -4.20 10.26 -20.67
CA ASP A 750 -5.35 9.77 -19.88
C ASP A 750 -4.87 9.21 -18.54
N TRP A 751 -5.82 8.93 -17.65
CA TRP A 751 -5.54 8.37 -16.33
C TRP A 751 -4.83 7.03 -16.38
N ASP A 752 -5.14 6.15 -17.33
CA ASP A 752 -4.52 4.82 -17.40
C ASP A 752 -3.05 4.90 -17.78
N ARG A 753 -2.71 5.73 -18.77
CA ARG A 753 -1.33 5.97 -19.17
C ARG A 753 -0.53 6.67 -18.07
N ALA A 754 -1.12 7.67 -17.42
CA ALA A 754 -0.51 8.35 -16.28
C ALA A 754 -0.25 7.40 -15.10
N ALA A 755 -1.26 6.59 -14.73
CA ALA A 755 -1.14 5.60 -13.66
C ALA A 755 -0.10 4.53 -13.96
N ALA A 756 -0.05 4.04 -15.20
CA ALA A 756 0.91 3.03 -15.64
C ALA A 756 2.34 3.57 -15.58
N TRP A 757 2.55 4.82 -16.00
CA TRP A 757 3.85 5.49 -15.89
C TRP A 757 4.27 5.68 -14.44
N CYS A 758 3.40 6.21 -13.56
CA CYS A 758 3.72 6.35 -12.13
C CYS A 758 4.06 5.00 -11.48
N ARG A 759 3.31 3.95 -11.83
CA ARG A 759 3.55 2.58 -11.35
C ARG A 759 4.92 2.06 -11.80
N SER A 760 5.31 2.31 -13.05
CA SER A 760 6.63 1.92 -13.58
C SER A 760 7.75 2.64 -12.82
N VAL A 761 7.63 3.96 -12.63
CA VAL A 761 8.62 4.73 -11.87
C VAL A 761 8.71 4.26 -10.41
N ALA A 762 7.57 4.06 -9.74
CA ALA A 762 7.55 3.59 -8.36
C ALA A 762 8.16 2.18 -8.22
N ARG A 763 7.87 1.27 -9.17
CA ARG A 763 8.48 -0.07 -9.20
C ARG A 763 9.97 -0.02 -9.44
N GLN A 764 10.44 0.87 -10.30
CA GLN A 764 11.87 1.06 -10.48
C GLN A 764 12.54 1.57 -9.20
N ILE A 765 11.98 2.60 -8.56
CA ILE A 765 12.53 3.13 -7.29
C ILE A 765 12.57 2.02 -6.23
N ALA A 766 11.50 1.23 -6.12
CA ALA A 766 11.45 0.12 -5.18
C ALA A 766 12.38 -1.04 -5.56
N ALA A 767 12.72 -1.23 -6.84
CA ALA A 767 13.71 -2.22 -7.25
C ALA A 767 15.15 -1.71 -6.99
N ASP A 768 15.42 -0.44 -7.27
CA ASP A 768 16.72 0.21 -7.08
C ASP A 768 17.07 0.40 -5.59
N SER A 769 16.07 0.39 -4.70
CA SER A 769 16.22 0.62 -3.25
C SER A 769 15.20 -0.21 -2.45
N ASP A 770 15.23 -1.52 -2.66
CA ASP A 770 14.26 -2.47 -2.10
C ASP A 770 14.29 -2.56 -0.57
N ASP A 771 15.39 -2.14 0.06
CA ASP A 771 15.55 -2.05 1.51
C ASP A 771 14.86 -0.82 2.11
N ARG A 772 14.62 0.22 1.30
CA ARG A 772 13.99 1.49 1.72
C ARG A 772 12.56 1.61 1.24
N PHE A 773 12.23 1.07 0.07
CA PHE A 773 10.93 1.26 -0.57
C PHE A 773 10.20 -0.05 -0.81
N THR A 774 8.87 0.04 -0.84
CA THR A 774 7.99 -1.01 -1.35
C THR A 774 6.87 -0.39 -2.18
N THR A 775 6.47 -1.04 -3.27
CA THR A 775 5.21 -0.70 -3.97
C THR A 775 4.04 -1.57 -3.52
N GLN A 776 4.23 -2.39 -2.48
CA GLN A 776 3.18 -3.23 -1.93
C GLN A 776 2.61 -2.58 -0.67
N SER A 777 1.29 -2.43 -0.61
CA SER A 777 0.60 -1.76 0.49
C SER A 777 0.52 -2.61 1.78
N SER A 778 0.97 -3.87 1.76
CA SER A 778 0.96 -4.75 2.92
C SER A 778 1.90 -4.25 4.03
N LYS A 779 1.35 -3.98 5.24
CA LYS A 779 2.13 -3.49 6.39
C LYS A 779 3.34 -4.38 6.73
N LYS A 780 3.24 -5.70 6.55
CA LYS A 780 4.34 -6.65 6.80
C LYS A 780 5.51 -6.48 5.81
N LEU A 781 5.21 -6.20 4.55
CA LEU A 781 6.24 -5.91 3.51
C LEU A 781 6.72 -4.46 3.55
N ARG A 782 6.00 -3.60 4.28
CA ARG A 782 6.35 -2.21 4.59
C ARG A 782 7.17 -2.09 5.88
N GLN A 783 7.31 -3.14 6.70
CA GLN A 783 7.99 -3.03 7.99
C GLN A 783 9.44 -2.52 7.81
N GLY A 784 9.75 -1.38 8.44
CA GLY A 784 11.03 -0.69 8.28
C GLY A 784 11.26 -0.01 6.93
N LYS A 785 10.23 0.10 6.07
CA LYS A 785 10.29 0.64 4.71
C LYS A 785 9.22 1.72 4.49
N ILE A 786 9.36 2.43 3.38
CA ILE A 786 8.43 3.44 2.90
C ILE A 786 7.62 2.84 1.75
N TYR A 787 6.31 2.78 1.92
CA TYR A 787 5.40 2.45 0.84
C TYR A 787 5.32 3.64 -0.11
N LEU A 788 5.75 3.43 -1.35
CA LEU A 788 5.68 4.43 -2.41
C LEU A 788 4.34 4.26 -3.14
N ASP A 789 3.32 4.94 -2.63
CA ASP A 789 1.96 4.89 -3.14
C ASP A 789 1.83 5.68 -4.46
N HIS A 790 1.58 4.95 -5.53
CA HIS A 790 1.29 5.50 -6.86
C HIS A 790 -0.21 5.46 -7.19
N LEU A 791 -1.05 4.93 -6.30
CA LEU A 791 -2.48 4.70 -6.55
C LEU A 791 -3.31 5.99 -6.55
N ARG A 792 -2.72 7.10 -6.09
CA ARG A 792 -3.31 8.45 -6.15
C ARG A 792 -3.47 8.99 -7.59
N ASN A 793 -2.87 8.31 -8.57
CA ASN A 793 -2.83 8.73 -9.97
C ASN A 793 -3.85 8.00 -10.84
N ARG A 794 -5.05 7.71 -10.30
CA ARG A 794 -6.14 7.06 -11.03
C ARG A 794 -7.35 7.99 -11.09
N ARG A 795 -8.22 7.79 -12.08
CA ARG A 795 -9.51 8.48 -12.15
C ARG A 795 -10.28 8.27 -10.85
N GLY A 796 -10.83 9.33 -10.26
CA GLY A 796 -11.54 9.23 -8.98
C GLY A 796 -10.66 9.24 -7.73
N ALA A 797 -9.35 9.06 -7.85
CA ALA A 797 -8.44 9.11 -6.71
C ALA A 797 -8.14 10.55 -6.30
N THR A 798 -7.84 10.73 -5.01
CA THR A 798 -7.64 12.04 -4.40
C THR A 798 -6.40 12.05 -3.52
N ALA A 799 -5.83 13.23 -3.35
CA ALA A 799 -4.72 13.49 -2.44
C ALA A 799 -5.07 14.70 -1.57
N ILE A 800 -4.61 14.72 -0.32
CA ILE A 800 -4.86 15.86 0.60
C ILE A 800 -4.35 17.16 -0.03
N ALA A 801 -5.22 18.18 -0.06
CA ALA A 801 -4.89 19.49 -0.60
C ALA A 801 -3.78 20.15 0.22
N PRO A 802 -2.86 20.89 -0.43
CA PRO A 802 -2.04 21.88 0.25
C PRO A 802 -2.88 22.78 1.16
N TYR A 803 -2.34 23.11 2.34
CA TYR A 803 -2.96 23.95 3.38
C TYR A 803 -4.24 23.39 4.02
N SER A 804 -4.67 22.18 3.65
CA SER A 804 -5.78 21.50 4.32
C SER A 804 -5.36 21.00 5.70
N LEU A 805 -6.25 21.15 6.68
CA LEU A 805 -6.13 20.47 7.97
C LEU A 805 -6.23 18.96 7.81
N ARG A 806 -5.73 18.24 8.82
CA ARG A 806 -5.91 16.80 9.01
C ARG A 806 -6.76 16.54 10.24
N ALA A 807 -7.65 15.55 10.15
CA ALA A 807 -8.47 15.09 11.26
C ALA A 807 -7.63 14.25 12.25
N ARG A 808 -6.64 14.88 12.87
CA ARG A 808 -5.64 14.30 13.78
C ARG A 808 -5.39 15.23 14.95
N ARG A 809 -4.84 14.68 16.04
CA ARG A 809 -4.43 15.45 17.23
C ARG A 809 -3.51 16.61 16.83
N GLY A 810 -3.74 17.78 17.42
CA GLY A 810 -2.99 19.02 17.17
C GLY A 810 -3.45 19.81 15.94
N ALA A 811 -4.46 19.35 15.19
CA ALA A 811 -4.90 19.95 13.92
C ALA A 811 -3.73 20.22 12.93
N PRO A 812 -2.93 19.20 12.57
CA PRO A 812 -1.79 19.38 11.68
C PRO A 812 -2.24 19.70 10.25
N VAL A 813 -1.35 20.33 9.49
CA VAL A 813 -1.63 20.83 8.14
C VAL A 813 -0.73 20.15 7.12
N ALA A 814 -1.27 19.90 5.92
CA ALA A 814 -0.47 19.49 4.78
C ALA A 814 0.22 20.71 4.13
N VAL A 815 1.52 20.91 4.34
CA VAL A 815 2.21 22.17 4.02
C VAL A 815 3.17 22.02 2.83
N PRO A 816 3.00 22.82 1.75
CA PRO A 816 4.01 22.99 0.70
C PRO A 816 5.34 23.52 1.21
N LEU A 817 6.42 22.87 0.79
CA LEU A 817 7.78 23.22 1.17
C LEU A 817 8.67 23.43 -0.05
N ALA A 818 9.67 24.28 0.12
CA ALA A 818 10.82 24.27 -0.77
C ALA A 818 11.62 22.98 -0.50
N TRP A 819 12.31 22.47 -1.52
CA TRP A 819 13.11 21.25 -1.30
C TRP A 819 14.21 21.44 -0.27
N ASP A 820 14.83 22.62 -0.21
CA ASP A 820 15.91 22.91 0.74
C ASP A 820 15.36 23.10 2.17
N GLU A 821 14.09 23.50 2.30
CA GLU A 821 13.38 23.61 3.58
C GLU A 821 13.03 22.22 4.15
N LEU A 822 12.83 21.20 3.30
CA LEU A 822 12.46 19.85 3.74
C LEU A 822 13.46 19.28 4.76
N SER A 823 14.76 19.52 4.55
CA SER A 823 15.83 19.02 5.42
C SER A 823 15.81 19.63 6.82
N GLN A 824 15.08 20.72 7.04
CA GLN A 824 14.95 21.41 8.34
C GLN A 824 13.71 20.94 9.12
N THR A 825 12.87 20.09 8.53
CA THR A 825 11.68 19.56 9.19
C THR A 825 12.01 18.44 10.16
N GLU A 826 11.28 18.35 11.27
CA GLU A 826 11.41 17.30 12.28
C GLU A 826 10.32 16.23 12.16
N SER A 827 9.19 16.57 11.51
CA SER A 827 8.09 15.65 11.27
C SER A 827 7.15 16.09 10.14
N SER A 828 6.29 15.18 9.67
CA SER A 828 5.23 15.52 8.72
C SER A 828 4.13 16.42 9.33
N ALA A 829 4.15 16.67 10.63
CA ALA A 829 3.12 17.39 11.37
C ALA A 829 3.66 18.66 12.06
N ASP A 830 4.82 19.17 11.64
CA ASP A 830 5.49 20.35 12.22
C ASP A 830 4.59 21.61 12.24
N TRP A 831 3.69 21.70 11.27
CA TRP A 831 2.73 22.81 11.19
C TRP A 831 1.33 22.37 11.55
N THR A 832 0.71 23.19 12.39
CA THR A 832 -0.66 23.06 12.87
C THR A 832 -1.49 24.24 12.41
N MET A 833 -2.80 24.16 12.61
CA MET A 833 -3.74 25.26 12.37
C MET A 833 -3.28 26.57 13.02
N ARG A 834 -2.65 26.51 14.20
CA ARG A 834 -2.20 27.69 14.95
C ARG A 834 -0.79 28.16 14.58
N THR A 835 0.11 27.27 14.13
CA THR A 835 1.50 27.64 13.84
C THR A 835 1.76 28.00 12.37
N LEU A 836 0.97 27.44 11.44
CA LEU A 836 1.15 27.72 10.01
C LEU A 836 0.96 29.21 9.64
N PRO A 837 -0.04 29.94 10.15
CA PRO A 837 -0.24 31.34 9.78
C PRO A 837 0.98 32.23 10.01
N ASP A 838 1.80 31.92 11.01
CA ASP A 838 3.01 32.67 11.33
C ASP A 838 4.07 32.43 10.26
N ARG A 839 4.27 31.17 9.84
CA ARG A 839 5.13 30.83 8.70
C ARG A 839 4.66 31.53 7.41
N LEU A 840 3.36 31.55 7.14
CA LEU A 840 2.85 32.19 5.91
C LEU A 840 3.08 33.70 5.87
N ARG A 841 3.32 34.35 7.02
CA ARG A 841 3.68 35.76 7.10
C ARG A 841 5.17 36.01 6.87
N THR A 842 6.02 35.01 7.13
CA THR A 842 7.48 35.13 6.96
C THR A 842 7.97 34.68 5.59
N LEU A 843 7.17 33.92 4.84
CA LEU A 843 7.51 33.52 3.47
C LEU A 843 7.53 34.72 2.52
N ALA A 844 8.62 34.87 1.78
CA ALA A 844 8.73 35.84 0.70
C ALA A 844 7.89 35.42 -0.53
N GLU A 845 7.88 34.12 -0.85
CA GLU A 845 7.22 33.55 -2.03
C GLU A 845 6.56 32.20 -1.68
N ASP A 846 5.59 31.75 -2.48
CA ASP A 846 4.98 30.42 -2.33
C ASP A 846 5.95 29.34 -2.85
N PRO A 847 6.36 28.35 -2.04
CA PRO A 847 7.22 27.26 -2.51
C PRO A 847 6.66 26.50 -3.73
N TRP A 848 5.35 26.58 -3.96
CA TRP A 848 4.65 25.94 -5.08
C TRP A 848 4.16 26.92 -6.15
N GLU A 849 4.58 28.18 -6.15
CA GLU A 849 4.16 29.20 -7.12
C GLU A 849 4.31 28.71 -8.57
N GLU A 850 5.45 28.10 -8.87
CA GLU A 850 5.79 27.61 -10.20
C GLU A 850 5.04 26.33 -10.60
N LEU A 851 4.34 25.64 -9.69
CA LEU A 851 3.58 24.43 -10.01
C LEU A 851 2.54 24.70 -11.11
N ALA A 852 1.96 25.89 -11.10
CA ALA A 852 0.96 26.31 -12.07
C ALA A 852 1.53 26.65 -13.45
N THR A 853 2.82 26.97 -13.56
CA THR A 853 3.48 27.42 -14.81
C THR A 853 4.29 26.32 -15.48
N VAL A 854 4.84 25.36 -14.71
CA VAL A 854 5.61 24.24 -15.26
C VAL A 854 4.73 23.38 -16.18
N ARG A 855 5.21 23.16 -17.41
CA ARG A 855 4.60 22.28 -18.42
C ARG A 855 5.63 21.27 -18.87
N GLN A 856 5.39 20.00 -18.56
CA GLN A 856 6.34 18.93 -18.83
C GLN A 856 5.64 17.65 -19.26
N ARG A 857 6.36 16.85 -20.07
CA ARG A 857 5.87 15.62 -20.68
C ARG A 857 6.50 14.41 -20.03
N LEU A 858 5.70 13.36 -19.86
CA LEU A 858 6.19 12.05 -19.45
C LEU A 858 7.08 11.48 -20.56
N LYS A 859 8.31 11.15 -20.20
CA LYS A 859 9.26 10.43 -21.06
C LYS A 859 9.14 8.93 -20.87
#